data_AF-A0A3D4V9D7-F1
#
_entry.id   AF-A0A3D4V9D7-F1
#
_cell.length_a   1.000
_cell.length_b   1.000
_cell.length_c   1.000
_cell.angle_alpha   90.00
_cell.angle_beta   90.00
_cell.angle_gamma   90.00
#
_symmetry.space_group_name_H-M   'P 1'
#
loop_
_entity.id
_entity.type
_entity.pdbx_description
1 polymer ?
#
loop_
_entity_poly.entity_id
_entity_poly.type
_entity_poly.pdbx_seq_one_letter_code
_entity_poly.pdbx_strand_id
1 'polypeptide(L)'
;MSETETATAAENETDDGQDLLTLPEKTAAKRLSALWDALEDPMRQRVPKWERNRLSRRGIRGVRVLGAASARDDSDGVWVPPGATDQPPVPNNVDQLTRRIVDTITSDEPKIEAVSPSPDDLDIEAAEQATRILEHEDAAAASNLRKLVQKALNRAGTYSSSFSFQYVDQYGLLEPIEVLAHPLATDPENPLVDPQTGMPAAGPFETRYVVVGADGQKQLSASRKGAELGWKPLIREDLLNPHCVRLWPATAEGIDTAEGVFVGRVTTLGAIKASFPDVAELDADELRKLCAWRPATGKKYWAPIALAEAADKSALAMQDRSKGSEQAPPDETIVYFRCLYLRSSRKYPMGAYFCLGANTQLVGRGKWSATVGDGEDEREEPLDLPVAQCRFFEDPADQDPYGLSPVEWLAPMDEAVATQTIAWLEYLYRFNHPNTFLPLGSVIQPGQLNIRDGTPIRYNAAAGKLEYESIPTFPSESTALIDKYEAWMRTLSGLENAARGVADPSVKSGIHAERIIEQALVALTQVVSNVQDFLLRRGRIRLQLIATHYTAPRLLRINGDGGLPQVRAFQGADLRTIRDVRLQRNSMTMLTRSAKVSMLRDELTLGMQANDPSAYLRYRTQAASLTDAIATQDDDPHMQRVQRQVTEWRRGPKEGADPNTIWAVLPVDDDPTVAPMRAYRLGRAIASDRFTKFPPDWNQPLVAAYQAARQAAGMMNAAEQAQSQQQATQAQAQAEAQSTGQQQQMDAQNEQAKQQQAHANKLEEIVVTEQVKTAAQMEVDAQRAAVHAMPVAGMGEDY
;
A
#
# COMPACT_ATOMS: atom_id res chain seq x y z
N MET A 1 -59.30 -21.92 1.27
CA MET A 1 -59.15 -20.85 0.27
C MET A 1 -57.81 -21.05 -0.42
N SER A 2 -57.72 -22.13 -1.22
CA SER A 2 -56.46 -22.83 -1.48
C SER A 2 -56.39 -23.43 -2.89
N GLU A 3 -56.81 -22.69 -3.92
CA GLU A 3 -56.68 -23.14 -5.32
C GLU A 3 -56.33 -22.02 -6.32
N THR A 4 -56.26 -20.75 -5.89
CA THR A 4 -55.92 -19.63 -6.79
C THR A 4 -54.46 -19.17 -6.74
N GLU A 5 -53.68 -19.53 -5.71
CA GLU A 5 -52.26 -19.14 -5.59
C GLU A 5 -51.31 -20.09 -6.34
N THR A 6 -51.72 -21.32 -6.60
CA THR A 6 -50.90 -22.31 -7.33
C THR A 6 -50.92 -22.11 -8.85
N ALA A 7 -51.92 -21.41 -9.40
CA ALA A 7 -52.01 -21.15 -10.84
C ALA A 7 -51.04 -20.06 -11.32
N THR A 8 -50.67 -19.10 -10.47
CA THR A 8 -49.69 -18.04 -10.81
C THR A 8 -48.23 -18.46 -10.64
N ALA A 9 -47.96 -19.57 -9.95
CA ALA A 9 -46.61 -20.12 -9.81
C ALA A 9 -46.21 -21.00 -11.01
N ALA A 10 -47.16 -21.68 -11.64
CA ALA A 10 -46.89 -22.66 -12.71
C ALA A 10 -46.52 -22.03 -14.07
N GLU A 11 -46.80 -20.74 -14.31
CA GLU A 11 -46.39 -20.05 -15.55
C GLU A 11 -44.96 -19.45 -15.47
N ASN A 12 -44.30 -19.50 -14.31
CA ASN A 12 -42.94 -18.97 -14.14
C ASN A 12 -41.82 -20.01 -14.30
N GLU A 13 -42.12 -21.30 -14.38
CA GLU A 13 -41.10 -22.37 -14.42
C GLU A 13 -40.71 -22.85 -15.84
N THR A 14 -41.36 -22.37 -16.90
CA THR A 14 -41.10 -22.85 -18.28
C THR A 14 -40.07 -22.04 -19.06
N ASP A 15 -39.39 -21.04 -18.48
CA ASP A 15 -38.58 -20.10 -19.28
C ASP A 15 -37.24 -19.65 -18.66
N ASP A 16 -36.68 -20.44 -17.74
CA ASP A 16 -35.37 -20.20 -17.09
C ASP A 16 -34.18 -20.24 -18.07
N GLY A 17 -34.39 -20.77 -19.28
CA GLY A 17 -33.37 -20.91 -20.31
C GLY A 17 -33.12 -19.67 -21.18
N GLN A 18 -34.05 -18.72 -21.26
CA GLN A 18 -33.91 -17.60 -22.20
C GLN A 18 -32.88 -16.56 -21.71
N ASP A 19 -32.10 -16.04 -22.66
CA ASP A 19 -31.06 -15.04 -22.44
C ASP A 19 -31.69 -13.65 -22.21
N LEU A 20 -31.40 -13.03 -21.06
CA LEU A 20 -31.92 -11.70 -20.68
C LEU A 20 -31.49 -10.60 -21.67
N LEU A 21 -30.42 -10.80 -22.42
CA LEU A 21 -29.98 -9.87 -23.48
C LEU A 21 -30.91 -9.88 -24.70
N THR A 22 -31.62 -10.98 -24.94
CA THR A 22 -32.47 -11.16 -26.13
C THR A 22 -33.95 -10.89 -25.87
N LEU A 23 -34.38 -10.88 -24.60
CA LEU A 23 -35.76 -10.67 -24.21
C LEU A 23 -36.25 -9.23 -24.50
N PRO A 24 -37.57 -9.03 -24.68
CA PRO A 24 -38.16 -7.69 -24.72
C PRO A 24 -37.93 -6.92 -23.40
N GLU A 25 -37.66 -5.61 -23.50
CA GLU A 25 -37.23 -4.77 -22.37
C GLU A 25 -38.17 -4.83 -21.16
N LYS A 26 -39.48 -4.76 -21.37
CA LYS A 26 -40.47 -4.82 -20.27
C LYS A 26 -40.49 -6.17 -19.57
N THR A 27 -40.28 -7.27 -20.29
CA THR A 27 -40.24 -8.62 -19.72
C THR A 27 -38.93 -8.83 -18.98
N ALA A 28 -37.81 -8.39 -19.55
CA ALA A 28 -36.50 -8.40 -18.89
C ALA A 28 -36.52 -7.58 -17.59
N ALA A 29 -37.11 -6.37 -17.62
CA ALA A 29 -37.24 -5.51 -16.44
C ALA A 29 -38.06 -6.17 -15.32
N LYS A 30 -39.18 -6.82 -15.64
CA LYS A 30 -39.99 -7.56 -14.67
C LYS A 30 -39.21 -8.71 -14.03
N ARG A 31 -38.47 -9.49 -14.83
CA ARG A 31 -37.62 -10.58 -14.29
C ARG A 31 -36.53 -10.05 -13.39
N LEU A 32 -35.84 -9.00 -13.80
CA LEU A 32 -34.80 -8.36 -12.98
C LEU A 32 -35.36 -7.79 -11.68
N SER A 33 -36.58 -7.22 -11.70
CA SER A 33 -37.25 -6.78 -10.48
C SER A 33 -37.56 -7.96 -9.56
N ALA A 34 -38.09 -9.07 -10.09
CA ALA A 34 -38.37 -10.26 -9.30
C ALA A 34 -37.09 -10.86 -8.67
N LEU A 35 -35.98 -10.89 -9.42
CA LEU A 35 -34.68 -11.32 -8.89
C LEU A 35 -34.19 -10.40 -7.76
N TRP A 36 -34.37 -9.09 -7.91
CA TRP A 36 -34.04 -8.13 -6.86
C TRP A 36 -34.89 -8.36 -5.60
N ASP A 37 -36.21 -8.53 -5.78
CA ASP A 37 -37.15 -8.70 -4.67
C ASP A 37 -36.84 -9.99 -3.89
N ALA A 38 -36.45 -11.08 -4.58
CA ALA A 38 -35.99 -12.32 -3.94
C ALA A 38 -34.72 -12.12 -3.08
N LEU A 39 -33.83 -11.21 -3.46
CA LEU A 39 -32.65 -10.84 -2.67
C LEU A 39 -32.96 -9.84 -1.55
N GLU A 40 -34.15 -9.25 -1.54
CA GLU A 40 -34.55 -8.26 -0.53
C GLU A 40 -35.03 -8.93 0.76
N ASP A 41 -35.60 -10.13 0.70
CA ASP A 41 -36.08 -10.86 1.88
C ASP A 41 -34.97 -11.15 2.91
N PRO A 42 -33.80 -11.72 2.53
CA PRO A 42 -32.68 -11.90 3.47
C PRO A 42 -32.15 -10.57 4.05
N MET A 43 -32.36 -9.46 3.36
CA MET A 43 -31.89 -8.14 3.80
C MET A 43 -32.77 -7.53 4.88
N ARG A 44 -34.04 -7.91 4.97
CA ARG A 44 -34.95 -7.44 6.02
C ARG A 44 -34.42 -7.77 7.42
N GLN A 45 -33.73 -8.90 7.58
CA GLN A 45 -33.12 -9.30 8.85
C GLN A 45 -31.81 -8.56 9.15
N ARG A 46 -31.02 -8.24 8.10
CA ARG A 46 -29.71 -7.58 8.24
C ARG A 46 -29.79 -6.09 8.53
N VAL A 47 -30.75 -5.39 7.91
CA VAL A 47 -30.85 -3.93 8.02
C VAL A 47 -31.06 -3.45 9.47
N PRO A 48 -31.94 -4.06 10.28
CA PRO A 48 -32.08 -3.73 11.70
C PRO A 48 -30.80 -4.00 12.51
N LYS A 49 -30.07 -5.08 12.22
CA LYS A 49 -28.79 -5.43 12.86
C LYS A 49 -27.76 -4.31 12.64
N TRP A 50 -27.63 -3.85 11.40
CA TRP A 50 -26.73 -2.76 11.06
C TRP A 50 -27.17 -1.41 11.62
N GLU A 51 -28.47 -1.14 11.67
CA GLU A 51 -29.00 0.07 12.28
C GLU A 51 -28.71 0.10 13.80
N ARG A 52 -28.86 -1.03 14.51
CA ARG A 52 -28.41 -1.18 15.90
C ARG A 52 -26.92 -0.84 16.01
N ASN A 53 -26.07 -1.44 15.19
CA ASN A 53 -24.62 -1.22 15.24
C ASN A 53 -24.27 0.26 15.01
N ARG A 54 -24.93 0.93 14.05
CA ARG A 54 -24.78 2.38 13.83
C ARG A 54 -25.15 3.19 15.07
N LEU A 55 -26.27 2.88 15.72
CA LEU A 55 -26.72 3.60 16.92
C LEU A 55 -25.79 3.36 18.10
N SER A 56 -25.33 2.12 18.31
CA SER A 56 -24.33 1.79 19.32
C SER A 56 -23.02 2.54 19.11
N ARG A 57 -22.55 2.67 17.86
CA ARG A 57 -21.38 3.50 17.53
C ARG A 57 -21.60 5.00 17.73
N ARG A 58 -22.84 5.50 17.65
CA ARG A 58 -23.16 6.89 18.00
C ARG A 58 -23.18 7.13 19.52
N GLY A 59 -23.10 6.07 20.33
CA GLY A 59 -23.19 6.15 21.78
C GLY A 59 -24.60 5.99 22.33
N ILE A 60 -25.60 5.69 21.48
CA ILE A 60 -26.98 5.45 21.93
C ILE A 60 -27.05 4.05 22.53
N ARG A 61 -27.60 3.94 23.74
CA ARG A 61 -27.63 2.71 24.56
C ARG A 61 -29.04 2.12 24.64
N GLY A 62 -29.14 0.85 25.07
CA GLY A 62 -30.42 0.14 25.20
C GLY A 62 -31.08 -0.25 23.88
N VAL A 63 -30.34 -0.17 22.77
CA VAL A 63 -30.88 -0.39 21.42
C VAL A 63 -31.06 -1.88 21.18
N ARG A 64 -32.29 -2.29 20.87
CA ARG A 64 -32.63 -3.69 20.63
C ARG A 64 -33.21 -3.88 19.23
N VAL A 65 -32.89 -5.00 18.61
CA VAL A 65 -33.59 -5.45 17.40
C VAL A 65 -34.84 -6.19 17.87
N LEU A 66 -36.01 -5.70 17.46
CA LEU A 66 -37.27 -6.39 17.66
C LEU A 66 -37.48 -7.33 16.48
N GLY A 67 -37.66 -8.63 16.76
CA GLY A 67 -38.13 -9.56 15.74
C GLY A 67 -39.63 -9.37 15.49
N ALA A 68 -40.09 -9.79 14.32
CA ALA A 68 -41.48 -9.68 13.85
C ALA A 68 -42.55 -10.08 14.91
N ALA A 69 -42.29 -11.09 15.75
CA ALA A 69 -43.23 -11.52 16.80
C ALA A 69 -43.41 -10.52 17.98
N SER A 70 -42.52 -9.54 18.10
CA SER A 70 -42.46 -8.56 19.21
C SER A 70 -42.61 -7.11 18.75
N ALA A 71 -42.52 -6.86 17.44
CA ALA A 71 -42.84 -5.58 16.84
C ALA A 71 -44.37 -5.46 16.73
N ARG A 72 -44.92 -4.33 17.16
CA ARG A 72 -46.38 -4.07 17.13
C ARG A 72 -46.92 -3.87 15.71
N ASP A 73 -46.01 -3.61 14.78
CA ASP A 73 -46.20 -3.58 13.33
C ASP A 73 -45.28 -4.67 12.76
N ASP A 74 -45.75 -5.52 11.84
CA ASP A 74 -45.10 -6.72 11.24
C ASP A 74 -43.75 -6.49 10.50
N SER A 75 -42.97 -5.47 10.87
CA SER A 75 -41.64 -5.18 10.37
C SER A 75 -40.58 -5.36 11.45
N ASP A 76 -39.53 -6.13 11.17
CA ASP A 76 -38.32 -6.17 11.98
C ASP A 76 -37.77 -4.73 12.12
N GLY A 77 -37.79 -4.23 13.35
CA GLY A 77 -37.54 -2.83 13.66
C GLY A 77 -36.47 -2.68 14.74
N VAL A 78 -35.79 -1.53 14.74
CA VAL A 78 -34.88 -1.19 15.84
C VAL A 78 -35.63 -0.36 16.87
N TRP A 79 -35.70 -0.89 18.09
CA TRP A 79 -36.26 -0.17 19.21
C TRP A 79 -35.16 0.60 19.95
N VAL A 80 -35.40 1.90 20.08
CA VAL A 80 -34.58 2.81 20.87
C VAL A 80 -35.39 3.24 22.09
N PRO A 81 -34.89 3.04 23.33
CA PRO A 81 -35.59 3.48 24.52
C PRO A 81 -35.84 4.99 24.49
N PRO A 82 -37.04 5.46 24.92
CA PRO A 82 -37.29 6.89 25.05
C PRO A 82 -36.31 7.50 26.06
N GLY A 83 -35.70 8.63 25.71
CA GLY A 83 -34.66 9.29 26.52
C GLY A 83 -33.26 8.70 26.40
N ALA A 84 -33.02 7.69 25.53
CA ALA A 84 -31.68 7.12 25.33
C ALA A 84 -30.66 8.13 24.78
N THR A 85 -31.11 9.20 24.11
CA THR A 85 -30.26 10.32 23.66
C THR A 85 -29.91 11.31 24.76
N ASP A 86 -30.71 11.33 25.83
CA ASP A 86 -30.63 12.33 26.90
C ASP A 86 -29.89 11.79 28.14
N GLN A 87 -29.41 10.55 28.07
CA GLN A 87 -28.58 9.94 29.11
C GLN A 87 -27.25 10.69 29.25
N PRO A 88 -26.67 10.74 30.48
CA PRO A 88 -25.38 11.38 30.70
C PRO A 88 -24.31 10.74 29.80
N PRO A 89 -23.42 11.54 29.19
CA PRO A 89 -22.44 11.03 28.24
C PRO A 89 -21.43 10.13 28.95
N VAL A 90 -21.52 8.82 28.70
CA VAL A 90 -20.52 7.82 29.10
C VAL A 90 -19.50 7.67 27.96
N PRO A 91 -18.20 7.42 28.26
CA PRO A 91 -17.22 7.08 27.23
C PRO A 91 -17.71 5.97 26.30
N ASN A 92 -17.60 6.18 24.98
CA ASN A 92 -18.00 5.20 23.98
C ASN A 92 -16.81 4.34 23.57
N ASN A 93 -16.60 3.23 24.28
CA ASN A 93 -15.47 2.35 24.04
C ASN A 93 -15.57 1.61 22.71
N VAL A 94 -16.78 1.32 22.23
CA VAL A 94 -17.02 0.66 20.94
C VAL A 94 -16.43 1.46 19.78
N ASP A 95 -16.77 2.74 19.70
CA ASP A 95 -16.30 3.60 18.62
C ASP A 95 -14.79 3.86 18.73
N GLN A 96 -14.26 4.05 19.94
CA GLN A 96 -12.83 4.24 20.16
C GLN A 96 -12.01 3.01 19.75
N LEU A 97 -12.44 1.80 20.14
CA LEU A 97 -11.74 0.56 19.77
C LEU A 97 -11.83 0.30 18.27
N THR A 98 -13.01 0.49 17.66
CA THR A 98 -13.19 0.30 16.22
C THR A 98 -12.29 1.24 15.41
N ARG A 99 -12.25 2.54 15.77
CA ARG A 99 -11.35 3.51 15.11
C ARG A 99 -9.89 3.15 15.31
N ARG A 100 -9.51 2.68 16.50
CA ARG A 100 -8.14 2.27 16.79
C ARG A 100 -7.72 1.06 15.94
N ILE A 101 -8.57 0.05 15.75
CA ILE A 101 -8.28 -1.07 14.85
C ILE A 101 -8.04 -0.55 13.43
N VAL A 102 -8.91 0.34 12.94
CA VAL A 102 -8.77 0.94 11.60
C VAL A 102 -7.46 1.73 11.47
N ASP A 103 -7.10 2.52 12.47
CA ASP A 103 -5.89 3.34 12.45
C ASP A 103 -4.61 2.49 12.57
N THR A 104 -4.64 1.39 13.34
CA THR A 104 -3.54 0.41 13.38
C THR A 104 -3.36 -0.24 12.01
N ILE A 105 -4.47 -0.63 11.35
CA ILE A 105 -4.42 -1.26 10.03
C ILE A 105 -3.94 -0.31 8.93
N THR A 106 -4.36 0.94 8.99
CA THR A 106 -4.01 1.98 8.00
C THR A 106 -2.83 2.86 8.42
N SER A 107 -2.07 2.40 9.41
CA SER A 107 -0.85 3.07 9.89
C SER A 107 0.23 3.10 8.81
N ASP A 108 0.31 2.01 8.05
CA ASP A 108 1.15 1.84 6.88
C ASP A 108 0.36 2.07 5.59
N GLU A 109 0.98 2.68 4.59
CA GLU A 109 0.29 2.96 3.34
C GLU A 109 0.21 1.70 2.47
N PRO A 110 -1.00 1.29 2.02
CA PRO A 110 -1.14 0.20 1.08
C PRO A 110 -0.55 0.61 -0.27
N LYS A 111 0.44 -0.13 -0.77
CA LYS A 111 1.03 0.03 -2.10
C LYS A 111 0.78 -1.22 -2.92
N ILE A 112 0.28 -1.02 -4.12
CA ILE A 112 -0.15 -2.06 -5.05
C ILE A 112 0.84 -2.12 -6.22
N GLU A 113 1.29 -3.33 -6.57
CA GLU A 113 2.23 -3.57 -7.67
C GLU A 113 1.59 -4.51 -8.70
N ALA A 114 1.71 -4.18 -9.98
CA ALA A 114 1.28 -5.06 -11.06
C ALA A 114 2.32 -6.17 -11.30
N VAL A 115 1.85 -7.38 -11.58
CA VAL A 115 2.71 -8.55 -11.84
C VAL A 115 2.76 -8.81 -13.34
N SER A 116 3.96 -9.03 -13.86
CA SER A 116 4.13 -9.42 -15.26
C SER A 116 3.60 -10.84 -15.48
N PRO A 117 2.73 -11.08 -16.49
CA PRO A 117 2.21 -12.41 -16.81
C PRO A 117 3.27 -13.33 -17.44
N SER A 118 4.27 -12.76 -18.11
CA SER A 118 5.37 -13.46 -18.79
C SER A 118 6.72 -12.95 -18.27
N PRO A 119 7.81 -13.77 -18.30
CA PRO A 119 9.17 -13.27 -18.11
C PRO A 119 9.65 -12.33 -19.23
N ASP A 120 8.87 -12.11 -20.28
CA ASP A 120 9.23 -11.20 -21.37
C ASP A 120 9.47 -9.76 -20.90
N ASP A 121 10.60 -9.17 -21.32
CA ASP A 121 11.01 -7.81 -20.94
C ASP A 121 9.97 -6.72 -21.28
N LEU A 122 9.14 -6.91 -22.32
CA LEU A 122 8.08 -5.97 -22.68
C LEU A 122 6.93 -6.00 -21.68
N ASP A 123 6.58 -7.19 -21.19
CA ASP A 123 5.50 -7.36 -20.22
C ASP A 123 5.96 -6.92 -18.82
N ILE A 124 7.25 -7.09 -18.51
CA ILE A 124 7.86 -6.53 -17.30
C ILE A 124 7.81 -5.00 -17.32
N GLU A 125 8.18 -4.35 -18.43
CA GLU A 125 8.09 -2.89 -18.54
C GLU A 125 6.66 -2.38 -18.50
N ALA A 126 5.74 -3.09 -19.14
CA ALA A 126 4.32 -2.75 -19.07
C ALA A 126 3.80 -2.91 -17.62
N ALA A 127 4.29 -3.88 -16.84
CA ALA A 127 3.92 -4.07 -15.43
C ALA A 127 4.51 -2.97 -14.53
N GLU A 128 5.75 -2.55 -14.78
CA GLU A 128 6.35 -1.39 -14.12
C GLU A 128 5.56 -0.11 -14.45
N GLN A 129 5.13 0.06 -15.70
CA GLN A 129 4.30 1.18 -16.13
C GLN A 129 2.91 1.14 -15.48
N ALA A 130 2.26 -0.02 -15.45
CA ALA A 130 0.98 -0.23 -14.79
C ALA A 130 1.04 0.11 -13.29
N THR A 131 2.11 -0.30 -12.61
CA THR A 131 2.35 0.04 -11.20
C THR A 131 2.44 1.55 -11.00
N ARG A 132 3.20 2.25 -11.85
CA ARG A 132 3.33 3.73 -11.77
C ARG A 132 2.01 4.44 -12.04
N ILE A 133 1.19 3.89 -12.94
CA ILE A 133 -0.14 4.43 -13.22
C ILE A 133 -1.06 4.28 -12.00
N LEU A 134 -1.03 3.11 -11.36
CA LEU A 134 -1.77 2.90 -10.11
C LEU A 134 -1.31 3.88 -9.03
N GLU A 135 0.00 4.07 -8.84
CA GLU A 135 0.53 5.05 -7.88
C GLU A 135 0.07 6.48 -8.18
N HIS A 136 0.05 6.88 -9.46
CA HIS A 136 -0.43 8.20 -9.87
C HIS A 136 -1.94 8.39 -9.61
N GLU A 137 -2.76 7.39 -9.95
CA GLU A 137 -4.22 7.43 -9.75
C GLU A 137 -4.62 7.27 -8.26
N ASP A 138 -3.80 6.58 -7.47
CA ASP A 138 -3.98 6.40 -6.02
C ASP A 138 -3.42 7.58 -5.21
N ALA A 139 -2.68 8.48 -5.85
CA ALA A 139 -2.14 9.68 -5.24
C ALA A 139 -3.22 10.57 -4.62
N ALA A 140 -2.81 11.40 -3.64
CA ALA A 140 -3.71 12.17 -2.81
C ALA A 140 -4.63 13.16 -3.56
N ALA A 141 -4.25 13.59 -4.78
CA ALA A 141 -5.02 14.50 -5.61
C ALA A 141 -6.13 13.81 -6.43
N ALA A 142 -6.01 12.50 -6.67
CA ALA A 142 -6.96 11.72 -7.43
C ALA A 142 -7.89 10.95 -6.47
N SER A 143 -7.64 9.66 -6.22
CA SER A 143 -8.53 8.82 -5.41
C SER A 143 -8.15 8.73 -3.92
N ASN A 144 -6.91 9.08 -3.56
CA ASN A 144 -6.37 8.99 -2.18
C ASN A 144 -6.65 7.63 -1.53
N LEU A 145 -5.92 6.61 -1.97
CA LEU A 145 -6.12 5.21 -1.57
C LEU A 145 -6.18 5.04 -0.05
N ARG A 146 -5.24 5.66 0.69
CA ARG A 146 -5.19 5.56 2.15
C ARG A 146 -6.50 6.01 2.81
N LYS A 147 -7.01 7.18 2.44
CA LYS A 147 -8.29 7.68 2.99
C LYS A 147 -9.46 6.81 2.57
N LEU A 148 -9.43 6.25 1.38
CA LEU A 148 -10.46 5.35 0.89
C LEU A 148 -10.52 4.06 1.72
N VAL A 149 -9.38 3.40 1.92
CA VAL A 149 -9.28 2.18 2.74
C VAL A 149 -9.70 2.46 4.18
N GLN A 150 -9.25 3.58 4.76
CA GLN A 150 -9.67 3.98 6.11
C GLN A 150 -11.19 4.17 6.20
N LYS A 151 -11.81 4.83 5.22
CA LYS A 151 -13.27 5.00 5.16
C LYS A 151 -14.00 3.68 4.94
N ALA A 152 -13.49 2.81 4.06
CA ALA A 152 -14.05 1.50 3.75
C ALA A 152 -14.06 0.62 5.00
N LEU A 153 -12.91 0.47 5.66
CA LEU A 153 -12.77 -0.35 6.85
C LEU A 153 -13.56 0.22 8.03
N ASN A 154 -13.59 1.54 8.21
CA ASN A 154 -14.41 2.17 9.26
C ASN A 154 -15.92 1.94 9.02
N ARG A 155 -16.35 1.92 7.75
CA ARG A 155 -17.73 1.61 7.38
C ARG A 155 -18.04 0.12 7.57
N ALA A 156 -17.15 -0.78 7.16
CA ALA A 156 -17.25 -2.21 7.41
C ALA A 156 -17.30 -2.51 8.91
N GLY A 157 -16.57 -1.75 9.73
CA GLY A 157 -16.66 -1.81 11.18
C GLY A 157 -18.06 -1.52 11.74
N THR A 158 -18.95 -0.85 11.00
CA THR A 158 -20.35 -0.58 11.40
C THR A 158 -21.34 -1.54 10.76
N TYR A 159 -21.22 -1.78 9.45
CA TYR A 159 -22.19 -2.51 8.63
C TYR A 159 -21.70 -3.90 8.19
N SER A 160 -20.67 -4.43 8.86
CA SER A 160 -19.92 -5.66 8.55
C SER A 160 -19.09 -5.63 7.26
N SER A 161 -19.63 -5.04 6.20
CA SER A 161 -18.98 -4.88 4.90
C SER A 161 -19.07 -3.45 4.39
N SER A 162 -18.14 -3.09 3.52
CA SER A 162 -18.25 -1.93 2.63
C SER A 162 -17.88 -2.34 1.21
N PHE A 163 -18.39 -1.62 0.22
CA PHE A 163 -18.15 -1.94 -1.18
C PHE A 163 -17.58 -0.73 -1.89
N SER A 164 -16.51 -0.92 -2.65
CA SER A 164 -16.01 0.10 -3.57
C SER A 164 -16.52 -0.20 -4.96
N PHE A 165 -17.28 0.73 -5.54
CA PHE A 165 -17.79 0.63 -6.89
C PHE A 165 -17.01 1.57 -7.81
N GLN A 166 -16.38 1.01 -8.84
CA GLN A 166 -15.59 1.75 -9.80
C GLN A 166 -16.33 1.84 -11.13
N TYR A 167 -16.41 3.06 -11.67
CA TYR A 167 -17.04 3.32 -12.96
C TYR A 167 -16.29 4.44 -13.67
N VAL A 168 -16.45 4.48 -15.00
CA VAL A 168 -15.85 5.53 -15.81
C VAL A 168 -16.85 6.66 -16.01
N ASP A 169 -16.42 7.87 -15.67
CA ASP A 169 -17.09 9.10 -16.06
C ASP A 169 -16.44 9.61 -17.35
N GLN A 170 -17.17 9.57 -18.46
CA GLN A 170 -16.68 10.02 -19.77
C GLN A 170 -16.36 11.52 -19.79
N TYR A 171 -17.02 12.31 -18.93
CA TYR A 171 -16.85 13.76 -18.83
C TYR A 171 -16.11 14.16 -17.54
N GLY A 172 -15.17 13.31 -17.11
CA GLY A 172 -14.58 13.42 -15.78
C GLY A 172 -13.62 14.59 -15.59
N LEU A 173 -12.69 14.80 -16.54
CA LEU A 173 -11.64 15.80 -16.41
C LEU A 173 -11.53 16.67 -17.66
N LEU A 174 -11.57 17.99 -17.50
CA LEU A 174 -11.39 18.94 -18.60
C LEU A 174 -9.91 19.32 -18.71
N GLU A 175 -9.24 18.76 -19.71
CA GLU A 175 -7.81 19.02 -19.96
C GLU A 175 -7.59 19.62 -21.35
N PRO A 176 -6.50 20.38 -21.56
CA PRO A 176 -6.06 20.73 -22.90
C PRO A 176 -5.91 19.48 -23.76
N ILE A 177 -6.36 19.56 -25.01
CA ILE A 177 -6.11 18.52 -26.00
C ILE A 177 -4.63 18.58 -26.36
N GLU A 178 -3.93 17.50 -26.04
CA GLU A 178 -2.50 17.31 -26.26
C GLU A 178 -2.32 16.23 -27.32
N VAL A 179 -1.46 16.51 -28.31
CA VAL A 179 -1.17 15.60 -29.41
C VAL A 179 0.35 15.40 -29.48
N LEU A 180 0.77 14.15 -29.62
CA LEU A 180 2.16 13.81 -29.95
C LEU A 180 2.43 14.23 -31.39
N ALA A 181 3.30 15.22 -31.58
CA ALA A 181 3.56 15.80 -32.88
C ALA A 181 5.06 15.89 -33.17
N HIS A 182 5.44 15.84 -34.44
CA HIS A 182 6.79 16.15 -34.87
C HIS A 182 7.13 17.61 -34.52
N PRO A 183 8.39 17.96 -34.17
CA PRO A 183 8.79 19.34 -33.84
C PRO A 183 8.55 20.37 -34.96
N LEU A 184 8.32 19.93 -36.19
CA LEU A 184 7.98 20.81 -37.32
C LEU A 184 6.50 20.74 -37.71
N ALA A 185 5.70 19.84 -37.13
CA ALA A 185 4.30 19.68 -37.48
C ALA A 185 3.45 20.86 -36.99
N THR A 186 2.72 21.46 -37.92
CA THR A 186 1.82 22.60 -37.70
C THR A 186 0.35 22.19 -37.67
N ASP A 187 0.02 21.09 -38.37
CA ASP A 187 -1.35 20.61 -38.56
C ASP A 187 -1.70 19.52 -37.52
N PRO A 188 -2.76 19.71 -36.72
CA PRO A 188 -3.20 18.73 -35.73
C PRO A 188 -3.83 17.46 -36.33
N GLU A 189 -4.27 17.45 -37.60
CA GLU A 189 -4.82 16.24 -38.23
C GLU A 189 -3.75 15.26 -38.70
N ASN A 190 -2.54 15.74 -39.00
CA ASN A 190 -1.39 14.92 -39.41
C ASN A 190 -0.16 15.19 -38.54
N PRO A 191 -0.22 14.94 -37.23
CA PRO A 191 0.80 15.37 -36.28
C PRO A 191 2.12 14.59 -36.40
N LEU A 192 2.09 13.38 -36.99
CA LEU A 192 3.25 12.49 -37.13
C LEU A 192 3.94 12.61 -38.50
N VAL A 193 3.43 13.45 -39.39
CA VAL A 193 3.97 13.66 -40.74
C VAL A 193 4.85 14.90 -40.73
N ASP A 194 6.06 14.80 -41.30
CA ASP A 194 6.88 15.98 -41.50
C ASP A 194 6.28 16.83 -42.64
N PRO A 195 5.86 18.09 -42.38
CA PRO A 195 5.20 18.92 -43.38
C PRO A 195 6.09 19.28 -44.57
N GLN A 196 7.42 19.07 -44.50
CA GLN A 196 8.31 19.29 -45.63
C GLN A 196 8.44 18.09 -46.58
N THR A 197 8.32 16.86 -46.05
CA THR A 197 8.58 15.63 -46.83
C THR A 197 7.32 14.82 -47.11
N GLY A 198 6.21 15.07 -46.39
CA GLY A 198 4.95 14.34 -46.57
C GLY A 198 5.03 12.86 -46.16
N MET A 199 6.13 12.45 -45.53
CA MET A 199 6.39 11.09 -45.05
C MET A 199 6.18 11.03 -43.52
N PRO A 200 5.75 9.88 -42.96
CA PRO A 200 5.74 9.68 -41.52
C PRO A 200 7.16 9.81 -40.98
N ALA A 201 7.38 10.79 -40.11
CA ALA A 201 8.71 11.12 -39.64
C ALA A 201 9.14 10.20 -38.49
N ALA A 202 10.28 9.52 -38.65
CA ALA A 202 10.95 8.81 -37.56
C ALA A 202 11.80 9.82 -36.77
N GLY A 203 11.31 10.29 -35.63
CA GLY A 203 12.00 11.28 -34.80
C GLY A 203 11.42 11.40 -33.39
N PRO A 204 12.06 12.15 -32.47
CA PRO A 204 11.51 12.39 -31.14
C PRO A 204 10.26 13.26 -31.25
N PHE A 205 9.10 12.67 -30.95
CA PHE A 205 7.83 13.38 -30.90
C PHE A 205 7.77 14.27 -29.66
N GLU A 206 7.33 15.52 -29.84
CA GLU A 206 7.09 16.48 -28.77
C GLU A 206 5.59 16.63 -28.56
N THR A 207 5.17 16.80 -27.30
CA THR A 207 3.76 17.06 -27.00
C THR A 207 3.42 18.51 -27.33
N ARG A 208 2.47 18.71 -28.24
CA ARG A 208 1.93 20.02 -28.60
C ARG A 208 0.46 20.13 -28.23
N TYR A 209 0.03 21.33 -27.90
CA TYR A 209 -1.35 21.67 -27.59
C TYR A 209 -2.08 22.10 -28.86
N VAL A 210 -3.31 21.65 -29.02
CA VAL A 210 -4.18 22.14 -30.11
C VAL A 210 -4.73 23.50 -29.69
N VAL A 211 -4.37 24.55 -30.40
CA VAL A 211 -4.86 25.93 -30.20
C VAL A 211 -5.78 26.29 -31.35
N VAL A 212 -6.94 26.86 -31.04
CA VAL A 212 -7.85 27.40 -32.05
C VAL A 212 -7.41 28.83 -32.35
N GLY A 213 -6.93 29.07 -33.57
CA GLY A 213 -6.56 30.41 -34.04
C GLY A 213 -7.79 31.32 -34.18
N ALA A 214 -7.56 32.63 -34.32
CA ALA A 214 -8.63 33.63 -34.50
C ALA A 214 -9.51 33.36 -35.74
N ASP A 215 -8.99 32.61 -36.72
CA ASP A 215 -9.65 32.23 -37.97
C ASP A 215 -10.43 30.89 -37.86
N GLY A 216 -10.50 30.28 -36.67
CA GLY A 216 -11.16 28.99 -36.43
C GLY A 216 -10.37 27.75 -36.87
N GLN A 217 -9.19 27.93 -37.49
CA GLN A 217 -8.29 26.82 -37.82
C GLN A 217 -7.51 26.35 -36.59
N LYS A 218 -7.41 25.03 -36.43
CA LYS A 218 -6.67 24.38 -35.36
C LYS A 218 -5.17 24.38 -35.71
N GLN A 219 -4.33 24.88 -34.82
CA GLN A 219 -2.87 24.90 -34.97
C GLN A 219 -2.21 24.22 -33.78
N LEU A 220 -1.07 23.58 -33.99
CA LEU A 220 -0.26 23.01 -32.91
C LEU A 220 0.64 24.09 -32.30
N SER A 221 0.56 24.28 -30.98
CA SER A 221 1.38 25.22 -30.21
C SER A 221 2.11 24.52 -29.07
N ALA A 222 3.31 24.98 -28.74
CA ALA A 222 4.05 24.52 -27.56
C ALA A 222 3.48 25.10 -26.24
N SER A 223 2.63 26.13 -26.31
CA SER A 223 2.09 26.82 -25.14
C SER A 223 0.67 26.35 -24.80
N ARG A 224 0.42 26.11 -23.51
CA ARG A 224 -0.92 25.76 -22.96
C ARG A 224 -1.94 26.90 -23.10
N LYS A 225 -1.50 28.14 -23.34
CA LYS A 225 -2.37 29.32 -23.35
C LYS A 225 -3.20 29.36 -24.64
N GLY A 226 -4.53 29.24 -24.52
CA GLY A 226 -5.45 29.22 -25.66
C GLY A 226 -5.71 27.84 -26.25
N ALA A 227 -5.23 26.78 -25.58
CA ALA A 227 -5.47 25.40 -26.01
C ALA A 227 -6.96 25.03 -25.90
N GLU A 228 -7.45 24.30 -26.90
CA GLU A 228 -8.77 23.67 -26.89
C GLU A 228 -8.85 22.68 -25.73
N LEU A 229 -9.93 22.74 -24.97
CA LEU A 229 -10.16 21.87 -23.84
C LEU A 229 -11.02 20.68 -24.28
N GLY A 230 -10.55 19.48 -24.01
CA GLY A 230 -11.27 18.22 -24.24
C GLY A 230 -11.62 17.55 -22.92
N TRP A 231 -12.80 16.94 -22.86
CA TRP A 231 -13.16 16.05 -21.77
C TRP A 231 -12.42 14.72 -21.92
N LYS A 232 -11.66 14.34 -20.91
CA LYS A 232 -11.01 13.04 -20.81
C LYS A 232 -11.74 12.17 -19.78
N PRO A 233 -11.88 10.86 -20.04
CA PRO A 233 -12.57 9.97 -19.12
C PRO A 233 -11.80 9.86 -17.79
N LEU A 234 -12.51 9.85 -16.67
CA LEU A 234 -11.90 9.68 -15.35
C LEU A 234 -12.57 8.51 -14.65
N ILE A 235 -11.77 7.64 -14.04
CA ILE A 235 -12.31 6.60 -13.18
C ILE A 235 -12.75 7.24 -11.88
N ARG A 236 -14.03 7.12 -11.57
CA ARG A 236 -14.60 7.51 -10.29
C ARG A 236 -14.84 6.28 -9.44
N GLU A 237 -14.70 6.48 -8.14
CA GLU A 237 -14.81 5.43 -7.15
C GLU A 237 -15.78 5.88 -6.05
N ASP A 238 -16.93 5.21 -5.98
CA ASP A 238 -17.95 5.46 -4.99
C ASP A 238 -17.86 4.37 -3.91
N LEU A 239 -17.65 4.77 -2.66
CA LEU A 239 -17.80 3.87 -1.54
C LEU A 239 -19.29 3.69 -1.23
N LEU A 240 -19.81 2.50 -1.46
CA LEU A 240 -21.19 2.12 -1.23
C LEU A 240 -21.38 1.49 0.16
N ASN A 241 -22.59 1.67 0.70
CA ASN A 241 -23.03 0.93 1.86
C ASN A 241 -23.51 -0.47 1.43
N PRO A 242 -23.45 -1.48 2.32
CA PRO A 242 -23.98 -2.81 1.99
C PRO A 242 -25.49 -2.78 1.71
N HIS A 243 -26.20 -1.77 2.21
CA HIS A 243 -27.61 -1.51 1.84
C HIS A 243 -27.84 -1.35 0.33
N CYS A 244 -26.83 -0.89 -0.42
CA CYS A 244 -26.93 -0.66 -1.86
C CYS A 244 -26.58 -1.91 -2.69
N VAL A 245 -25.90 -2.90 -2.11
CA VAL A 245 -25.32 -4.01 -2.88
C VAL A 245 -26.03 -5.31 -2.54
N ARG A 246 -26.38 -6.12 -3.54
CA ARG A 246 -26.86 -7.51 -3.36
C ARG A 246 -25.99 -8.45 -4.16
N LEU A 247 -25.57 -9.55 -3.55
CA LEU A 247 -24.82 -10.59 -4.23
C LEU A 247 -25.78 -11.60 -4.85
N TRP A 248 -25.44 -12.08 -6.04
CA TRP A 248 -26.18 -13.09 -6.77
C TRP A 248 -25.25 -14.26 -7.13
N PRO A 249 -25.67 -15.53 -6.96
CA PRO A 249 -26.91 -15.98 -6.32
C PRO A 249 -26.94 -15.71 -4.80
N ALA A 250 -28.10 -15.88 -4.16
CA ALA A 250 -28.26 -15.68 -2.71
C ALA A 250 -27.36 -16.59 -1.85
N THR A 251 -26.85 -17.68 -2.43
CA THR A 251 -25.94 -18.64 -1.80
C THR A 251 -24.47 -18.22 -1.84
N ALA A 252 -24.14 -17.06 -2.41
CA ALA A 252 -22.77 -16.58 -2.45
C ALA A 252 -22.26 -16.27 -1.04
N GLU A 253 -21.07 -16.76 -0.69
CA GLU A 253 -20.36 -16.49 0.58
C GLU A 253 -19.66 -15.11 0.58
N GLY A 254 -19.50 -14.50 -0.59
CA GLY A 254 -18.84 -13.22 -0.75
C GLY A 254 -18.74 -12.81 -2.22
N ILE A 255 -18.10 -11.69 -2.47
CA ILE A 255 -17.93 -11.14 -3.82
C ILE A 255 -17.10 -12.04 -4.76
N ASP A 256 -16.27 -12.91 -4.19
CA ASP A 256 -15.36 -13.77 -4.96
C ASP A 256 -16.06 -15.01 -5.51
N THR A 257 -17.09 -15.51 -4.82
CA THR A 257 -17.93 -16.63 -5.23
C THR A 257 -19.22 -16.19 -5.93
N ALA A 258 -19.56 -14.90 -5.89
CA ALA A 258 -20.73 -14.36 -6.57
C ALA A 258 -20.61 -14.44 -8.11
N GLU A 259 -21.67 -14.93 -8.75
CA GLU A 259 -21.82 -14.91 -10.21
C GLU A 259 -22.19 -13.51 -10.73
N GLY A 260 -22.88 -12.73 -9.90
CA GLY A 260 -23.33 -11.39 -10.24
C GLY A 260 -23.58 -10.53 -9.02
N VAL A 261 -23.76 -9.23 -9.27
CA VAL A 261 -23.98 -8.23 -8.22
C VAL A 261 -24.98 -7.20 -8.69
N PHE A 262 -26.00 -6.95 -7.88
CA PHE A 262 -26.82 -5.77 -8.01
C PHE A 262 -26.22 -4.60 -7.24
N VAL A 263 -26.10 -3.47 -7.91
CA VAL A 263 -25.58 -2.21 -7.36
C VAL A 263 -26.67 -1.14 -7.45
N GLY A 264 -27.14 -0.71 -6.29
CA GLY A 264 -28.04 0.43 -6.14
C GLY A 264 -27.25 1.73 -6.12
N ARG A 265 -27.61 2.68 -6.98
CA ARG A 265 -26.99 4.00 -7.04
C ARG A 265 -28.03 5.10 -7.01
N VAL A 266 -27.58 6.25 -6.52
CA VAL A 266 -28.38 7.47 -6.45
C VAL A 266 -27.63 8.54 -7.23
N THR A 267 -28.29 9.13 -8.21
CA THR A 267 -27.70 10.14 -9.11
C THR A 267 -28.77 11.15 -9.53
N THR A 268 -28.40 12.16 -10.31
CA THR A 268 -29.36 13.10 -10.91
C THR A 268 -29.87 12.60 -12.26
N LEU A 269 -31.07 13.02 -12.64
CA LEU A 269 -31.68 12.66 -13.92
C LEU A 269 -30.80 13.08 -15.11
N GLY A 270 -30.19 14.27 -15.04
CA GLY A 270 -29.26 14.76 -16.07
C GLY A 270 -28.05 13.84 -16.24
N ALA A 271 -27.49 13.31 -15.15
CA ALA A 271 -26.37 12.38 -15.21
C ALA A 271 -26.77 11.02 -15.81
N ILE A 272 -28.00 10.55 -15.58
CA ILE A 272 -28.52 9.33 -16.22
C ILE A 272 -28.69 9.56 -17.73
N LYS A 273 -29.30 10.67 -18.15
CA LYS A 273 -29.46 11.00 -19.57
C LYS A 273 -28.11 11.09 -20.29
N ALA A 274 -27.08 11.62 -19.62
CA ALA A 274 -25.73 11.67 -20.17
C ALA A 274 -25.07 10.28 -20.27
N SER A 275 -25.37 9.37 -19.33
CA SER A 275 -24.80 8.01 -19.32
C SER A 275 -25.54 7.04 -20.26
N PHE A 276 -26.85 7.25 -20.43
CA PHE A 276 -27.74 6.42 -21.24
C PHE A 276 -28.60 7.35 -22.12
N PRO A 277 -28.17 7.61 -23.37
CA PRO A 277 -28.88 8.50 -24.28
C PRO A 277 -30.35 8.10 -24.49
N ASP A 278 -30.65 6.81 -24.48
CA ASP A 278 -32.00 6.23 -24.61
C ASP A 278 -32.98 6.76 -23.55
N VAL A 279 -32.49 7.16 -22.37
CA VAL A 279 -33.32 7.73 -21.30
C VAL A 279 -33.80 9.14 -21.63
N ALA A 280 -33.05 9.88 -22.45
CA ALA A 280 -33.46 11.21 -22.88
C ALA A 280 -34.68 11.16 -23.82
N GLU A 281 -34.92 10.02 -24.48
CA GLU A 281 -36.02 9.81 -25.41
C GLU A 281 -37.32 9.31 -24.75
N LEU A 282 -37.30 9.03 -23.44
CA LEU A 282 -38.46 8.54 -22.70
C LEU A 282 -39.56 9.61 -22.51
N ASP A 283 -40.81 9.17 -22.46
CA ASP A 283 -41.97 10.03 -22.22
C ASP A 283 -41.95 10.64 -20.80
N ALA A 284 -42.59 11.81 -20.63
CA ALA A 284 -42.60 12.55 -19.37
C ALA A 284 -43.20 11.75 -18.20
N ASP A 285 -44.22 10.91 -18.47
CA ASP A 285 -44.82 10.04 -17.45
C ASP A 285 -43.92 8.86 -17.08
N GLU A 286 -43.13 8.37 -18.03
CA GLU A 286 -42.14 7.33 -17.80
C GLU A 286 -40.97 7.86 -16.97
N LEU A 287 -40.49 9.07 -17.28
CA LEU A 287 -39.49 9.78 -16.48
C LEU A 287 -39.97 10.05 -15.05
N ARG A 288 -41.27 10.33 -14.84
CA ARG A 288 -41.84 10.49 -13.50
C ARG A 288 -41.84 9.19 -12.71
N LYS A 289 -42.19 8.06 -13.34
CA LYS A 289 -42.14 6.73 -12.69
C LYS A 289 -40.71 6.38 -12.28
N LEU A 290 -39.74 6.70 -13.13
CA LEU A 290 -38.33 6.54 -12.84
C LEU A 290 -37.90 7.39 -11.62
N CYS A 291 -38.26 8.67 -11.60
CA CYS A 291 -37.96 9.58 -10.49
C CYS A 291 -38.70 9.25 -9.18
N ALA A 292 -39.88 8.61 -9.25
CA ALA A 292 -40.70 8.29 -8.08
C ALA A 292 -40.26 7.00 -7.37
N TRP A 293 -39.62 6.07 -8.07
CA TRP A 293 -39.27 4.77 -7.51
C TRP A 293 -38.26 4.88 -6.36
N ARG A 294 -38.46 4.09 -5.30
CA ARG A 294 -37.59 3.98 -4.14
C ARG A 294 -37.47 2.52 -3.70
N PRO A 295 -36.32 2.11 -3.14
CA PRO A 295 -36.17 0.77 -2.55
C PRO A 295 -37.07 0.63 -1.32
N ALA A 296 -37.63 -0.57 -1.11
CA ALA A 296 -38.50 -0.83 0.04
C ALA A 296 -37.69 -0.83 1.36
N THR A 297 -36.48 -1.41 1.34
CA THR A 297 -35.64 -1.56 2.53
C THR A 297 -34.44 -0.61 2.52
N GLY A 298 -34.21 0.09 3.63
CA GLY A 298 -32.96 0.81 3.87
C GLY A 298 -32.76 2.08 3.02
N LYS A 299 -33.83 2.66 2.46
CA LYS A 299 -33.81 3.88 1.63
C LYS A 299 -32.93 5.01 2.18
N LYS A 300 -33.00 5.26 3.49
CA LYS A 300 -32.22 6.31 4.19
C LYS A 300 -30.70 6.10 4.16
N TYR A 301 -30.23 4.93 3.74
CA TYR A 301 -28.82 4.54 3.71
C TYR A 301 -28.25 4.38 2.30
N TRP A 302 -29.07 4.52 1.26
CA TRP A 302 -28.60 4.44 -0.12
C TRP A 302 -27.81 5.67 -0.54
N ALA A 303 -28.08 6.81 0.10
CA ALA A 303 -27.44 8.08 -0.14
C ALA A 303 -26.98 8.72 1.18
N PRO A 304 -26.02 9.67 1.13
CA PRO A 304 -25.73 10.56 2.25
C PRO A 304 -27.02 11.23 2.75
N ILE A 305 -27.10 11.49 4.06
CA ILE A 305 -28.32 12.01 4.72
C ILE A 305 -28.87 13.24 4.00
N ALA A 306 -28.01 14.21 3.67
CA ALA A 306 -28.41 15.43 2.96
C ALA A 306 -29.03 15.16 1.58
N LEU A 307 -28.51 14.17 0.86
CA LEU A 307 -28.98 13.82 -0.48
C LEU A 307 -30.26 12.96 -0.41
N ALA A 308 -30.39 12.10 0.60
CA ALA A 308 -31.63 11.39 0.89
C ALA A 308 -32.76 12.38 1.26
N GLU A 309 -32.49 13.37 2.12
CA GLU A 309 -33.45 14.43 2.47
C GLU A 309 -33.83 15.28 1.25
N ALA A 310 -32.87 15.63 0.40
CA ALA A 310 -33.14 16.34 -0.85
C ALA A 310 -34.00 15.50 -1.81
N ALA A 311 -33.76 14.18 -1.87
CA ALA A 311 -34.53 13.25 -2.70
C ALA A 311 -35.97 13.05 -2.20
N ASP A 312 -36.18 13.16 -0.89
CA ASP A 312 -37.51 13.13 -0.29
C ASP A 312 -38.26 14.43 -0.54
N LYS A 313 -37.59 15.58 -0.37
CA LYS A 313 -38.14 16.90 -0.70
C LYS A 313 -38.49 17.02 -2.18
N SER A 314 -37.64 16.51 -3.09
CA SER A 314 -37.91 16.53 -4.53
C SER A 314 -39.07 15.60 -4.91
N ALA A 315 -39.18 14.42 -4.28
CA ALA A 315 -40.31 13.53 -4.48
C ALA A 315 -41.64 14.14 -4.00
N LEU A 316 -41.64 14.79 -2.82
CA LEU A 316 -42.78 15.54 -2.30
C LEU A 316 -43.18 16.69 -3.24
N ALA A 317 -42.19 17.47 -3.71
CA ALA A 317 -42.44 18.55 -4.67
C ALA A 317 -43.00 18.05 -6.01
N MET A 318 -42.64 16.83 -6.44
CA MET A 318 -43.22 16.19 -7.62
C MET A 318 -44.65 15.70 -7.39
N GLN A 319 -44.95 15.15 -6.21
CA GLN A 319 -46.32 14.78 -5.83
C GLN A 319 -47.22 16.02 -5.77
N ASP A 320 -46.74 17.17 -5.29
CA ASP A 320 -47.51 18.41 -5.26
C ASP A 320 -47.75 19.00 -6.66
N ARG A 321 -46.79 18.84 -7.60
CA ARG A 321 -46.93 19.24 -9.02
C ARG A 321 -47.73 18.26 -9.88
N SER A 322 -48.03 17.07 -9.35
CA SER A 322 -48.64 15.96 -10.09
C SER A 322 -50.12 16.14 -10.45
N LYS A 323 -50.80 17.17 -9.91
CA LYS A 323 -52.15 17.53 -10.34
C LYS A 323 -52.09 18.46 -11.57
N GLY A 324 -51.72 17.92 -12.73
CA GLY A 324 -52.09 18.48 -14.03
C GLY A 324 -51.04 19.28 -14.83
N SER A 325 -49.73 19.11 -14.60
CA SER A 325 -48.71 19.69 -15.50
C SER A 325 -48.15 18.64 -16.47
N GLU A 326 -48.04 18.96 -17.77
CA GLU A 326 -47.37 18.12 -18.79
C GLU A 326 -45.83 18.26 -18.76
N GLN A 327 -45.29 19.03 -17.80
CA GLN A 327 -43.89 19.39 -17.78
C GLN A 327 -43.01 18.23 -17.30
N ALA A 328 -41.95 17.94 -18.05
CA ALA A 328 -40.95 16.93 -17.70
C ALA A 328 -40.24 17.28 -16.38
N PRO A 329 -39.83 16.27 -15.59
CA PRO A 329 -39.08 16.51 -14.36
C PRO A 329 -37.74 17.22 -14.66
N PRO A 330 -37.30 18.16 -13.80
CA PRO A 330 -36.03 18.86 -13.99
C PRO A 330 -34.84 17.91 -13.86
N ASP A 331 -33.76 18.20 -14.59
CA ASP A 331 -32.57 17.33 -14.66
C ASP A 331 -31.83 17.19 -13.32
N GLU A 332 -32.02 18.13 -12.38
CA GLU A 332 -31.49 18.07 -11.02
C GLU A 332 -32.20 17.05 -10.11
N THR A 333 -33.30 16.45 -10.59
CA THR A 333 -34.06 15.49 -9.79
C THR A 333 -33.22 14.26 -9.47
N ILE A 334 -33.23 13.85 -8.21
CA ILE A 334 -32.55 12.65 -7.74
C ILE A 334 -33.33 11.39 -8.12
N VAL A 335 -32.65 10.46 -8.76
CA VAL A 335 -33.15 9.17 -9.23
C VAL A 335 -32.40 8.03 -8.57
N TYR A 336 -33.14 6.98 -8.22
CA TYR A 336 -32.60 5.71 -7.72
C TYR A 336 -32.66 4.69 -8.86
N PHE A 337 -31.55 4.02 -9.13
CA PHE A 337 -31.49 2.97 -10.15
C PHE A 337 -30.65 1.80 -9.65
N ARG A 338 -30.86 0.64 -10.26
CA ARG A 338 -30.20 -0.63 -9.90
C ARG A 338 -29.48 -1.18 -11.11
N CYS A 339 -28.21 -1.54 -10.98
CA CYS A 339 -27.44 -2.16 -12.04
C CYS A 339 -27.07 -3.59 -11.65
N LEU A 340 -27.49 -4.57 -12.43
CA LEU A 340 -26.99 -5.94 -12.33
C LEU A 340 -25.75 -6.08 -13.21
N TYR A 341 -24.66 -6.53 -12.62
CA TYR A 341 -23.45 -6.97 -13.34
C TYR A 341 -23.31 -8.48 -13.17
N LEU A 342 -23.09 -9.19 -14.28
CA LEU A 342 -22.87 -10.63 -14.31
C LEU A 342 -21.45 -10.91 -14.80
N ARG A 343 -20.75 -11.80 -14.09
CA ARG A 343 -19.45 -12.33 -14.49
C ARG A 343 -19.58 -13.19 -15.74
N SER A 344 -18.46 -13.42 -16.42
CA SER A 344 -18.37 -14.45 -17.45
C SER A 344 -18.84 -15.80 -16.88
N SER A 345 -19.86 -16.35 -17.52
CA SER A 345 -20.53 -17.59 -17.12
C SER A 345 -20.89 -18.40 -18.37
N ARG A 346 -21.30 -19.66 -18.19
CA ARG A 346 -21.74 -20.48 -19.33
C ARG A 346 -22.90 -19.86 -20.11
N LYS A 347 -23.80 -19.15 -19.43
CA LYS A 347 -24.95 -18.45 -20.04
C LYS A 347 -24.52 -17.12 -20.67
N TYR A 348 -23.58 -16.41 -20.05
CA TYR A 348 -23.03 -15.14 -20.54
C TYR A 348 -21.51 -15.23 -20.67
N PRO A 349 -20.95 -15.78 -21.76
CA PRO A 349 -19.50 -16.02 -21.89
C PRO A 349 -18.65 -14.77 -21.72
N MET A 350 -19.17 -13.62 -22.20
CA MET A 350 -18.51 -12.30 -22.11
C MET A 350 -18.96 -11.47 -20.90
N GLY A 351 -19.79 -12.03 -20.00
CA GLY A 351 -20.48 -11.26 -18.97
C GLY A 351 -21.58 -10.36 -19.54
N ALA A 352 -22.38 -9.77 -18.67
CA ALA A 352 -23.47 -8.88 -19.05
C ALA A 352 -23.74 -7.83 -17.98
N TYR A 353 -24.24 -6.68 -18.38
CA TYR A 353 -24.75 -5.68 -17.46
C TYR A 353 -26.17 -5.25 -17.85
N PHE A 354 -26.98 -4.96 -16.84
CA PHE A 354 -28.36 -4.50 -16.99
C PHE A 354 -28.62 -3.37 -16.02
N CYS A 355 -29.09 -2.23 -16.52
CA CYS A 355 -29.46 -1.07 -15.73
C CYS A 355 -30.98 -0.98 -15.66
N LEU A 356 -31.54 -1.15 -14.47
CA LEU A 356 -32.96 -1.12 -14.20
C LEU A 356 -33.35 0.24 -13.59
N GLY A 357 -34.25 0.93 -14.28
CA GLY A 357 -34.92 2.14 -13.83
C GLY A 357 -36.32 1.79 -13.31
N ALA A 358 -36.59 2.06 -12.04
CA ALA A 358 -37.82 1.60 -11.38
C ALA A 358 -38.04 0.08 -11.48
N ASN A 359 -39.29 -0.41 -11.39
CA ASN A 359 -39.63 -1.84 -11.48
C ASN A 359 -40.00 -2.28 -12.91
N THR A 360 -40.17 -1.35 -13.84
CA THR A 360 -40.80 -1.65 -15.15
C THR A 360 -39.98 -1.21 -16.35
N GLN A 361 -38.90 -0.47 -16.16
CA GLN A 361 -38.12 0.10 -17.25
C GLN A 361 -36.67 -0.35 -17.19
N LEU A 362 -36.17 -0.83 -18.32
CA LEU A 362 -34.77 -1.11 -18.52
C LEU A 362 -34.14 0.16 -19.11
N VAL A 363 -33.18 0.73 -18.40
CA VAL A 363 -32.48 1.97 -18.76
C VAL A 363 -31.30 1.70 -19.69
N GLY A 364 -30.72 0.50 -19.60
CA GLY A 364 -29.63 0.09 -20.48
C GLY A 364 -29.30 -1.39 -20.32
N ARG A 365 -28.75 -2.00 -21.36
CA ARG A 365 -28.23 -3.37 -21.34
C ARG A 365 -27.07 -3.52 -22.30
N GLY A 366 -26.16 -4.43 -22.00
CA GLY A 366 -25.07 -4.76 -22.90
C GLY A 366 -24.20 -5.90 -22.39
N LYS A 367 -23.22 -6.28 -23.22
CA LYS A 367 -22.15 -7.20 -22.81
C LYS A 367 -21.23 -6.48 -21.83
N TRP A 368 -20.73 -7.21 -20.84
CA TRP A 368 -19.75 -6.68 -19.87
C TRP A 368 -18.34 -7.11 -20.26
N SER A 369 -17.97 -6.77 -21.49
CA SER A 369 -16.68 -7.02 -22.10
C SER A 369 -16.07 -5.72 -22.57
N ALA A 370 -14.76 -5.74 -22.80
CA ALA A 370 -14.06 -4.63 -23.41
C ALA A 370 -13.04 -5.13 -24.43
N THR A 371 -12.85 -4.33 -25.47
CA THR A 371 -11.81 -4.54 -26.47
C THR A 371 -10.50 -3.97 -25.92
N VAL A 372 -9.53 -4.85 -25.70
CA VAL A 372 -8.19 -4.52 -25.23
C VAL A 372 -7.21 -4.76 -26.37
N GLY A 373 -6.33 -3.80 -26.63
CA GLY A 373 -5.36 -3.84 -27.74
C GLY A 373 -5.59 -2.70 -28.74
N ASP A 374 -4.69 -2.59 -29.71
CA ASP A 374 -4.76 -1.63 -30.82
C ASP A 374 -4.39 -2.37 -32.12
N GLY A 375 -5.18 -2.22 -33.18
CA GLY A 375 -4.95 -2.85 -34.47
C GLY A 375 -5.11 -4.39 -34.47
N GLU A 376 -4.11 -5.13 -34.96
CA GLU A 376 -4.17 -6.60 -35.12
C GLU A 376 -4.20 -7.39 -33.79
N ASP A 377 -3.85 -6.74 -32.67
CA ASP A 377 -3.85 -7.32 -31.32
C ASP A 377 -5.16 -7.05 -30.55
N GLU A 378 -6.19 -6.49 -31.19
CA GLU A 378 -7.50 -6.26 -30.56
C GLU A 378 -8.16 -7.58 -30.14
N ARG A 379 -8.43 -7.71 -28.83
CA ARG A 379 -9.11 -8.86 -28.24
C ARG A 379 -10.27 -8.41 -27.39
N GLU A 380 -11.43 -9.04 -27.58
CA GLU A 380 -12.58 -8.84 -26.70
C GLU A 380 -12.40 -9.70 -25.43
N GLU A 381 -12.28 -9.03 -24.30
CA GLU A 381 -12.01 -9.64 -23.01
C GLU A 381 -13.16 -9.40 -22.03
N PRO A 382 -13.60 -10.40 -21.24
CA PRO A 382 -14.61 -10.20 -20.22
C PRO A 382 -14.05 -9.36 -19.06
N LEU A 383 -14.84 -8.40 -18.58
CA LEU A 383 -14.49 -7.57 -17.44
C LEU A 383 -14.86 -8.26 -16.12
N ASP A 384 -14.08 -8.00 -15.06
CA ASP A 384 -14.48 -8.40 -13.71
C ASP A 384 -15.67 -7.54 -13.22
N LEU A 385 -16.35 -8.02 -12.18
CA LEU A 385 -17.43 -7.26 -11.55
C LEU A 385 -16.88 -5.92 -11.02
N PRO A 386 -17.53 -4.76 -11.30
CA PRO A 386 -17.02 -3.42 -10.97
C PRO A 386 -17.07 -3.07 -9.47
N VAL A 387 -17.13 -4.09 -8.60
CA VAL A 387 -17.27 -3.96 -7.15
C VAL A 387 -16.16 -4.75 -6.45
N ALA A 388 -15.51 -4.10 -5.49
CA ALA A 388 -14.63 -4.73 -4.51
C ALA A 388 -15.26 -4.68 -3.12
N GLN A 389 -15.26 -5.80 -2.39
CA GLN A 389 -15.82 -5.90 -1.04
C GLN A 389 -14.72 -5.84 0.01
N CYS A 390 -14.86 -4.95 0.98
CA CYS A 390 -14.04 -4.91 2.19
C CYS A 390 -14.88 -5.43 3.36
N ARG A 391 -14.62 -6.68 3.77
CA ARG A 391 -15.24 -7.34 4.94
C ARG A 391 -14.41 -7.06 6.18
N PHE A 392 -15.05 -6.86 7.32
CA PHE A 392 -14.32 -6.74 8.58
C PHE A 392 -13.91 -8.12 9.09
N PHE A 393 -14.86 -8.93 9.58
CA PHE A 393 -14.66 -10.36 9.86
C PHE A 393 -15.55 -11.20 8.94
N GLU A 394 -15.11 -12.44 8.68
CA GLU A 394 -15.97 -13.45 8.06
C GLU A 394 -16.94 -14.00 9.10
N ASP A 395 -18.14 -14.41 8.65
CA ASP A 395 -19.15 -15.03 9.51
C ASP A 395 -19.29 -16.52 9.18
N PRO A 396 -18.51 -17.40 9.83
CA PRO A 396 -18.60 -18.83 9.57
C PRO A 396 -19.85 -19.47 10.19
N ALA A 397 -20.55 -18.79 11.10
CA ALA A 397 -21.67 -19.36 11.84
C ALA A 397 -22.98 -19.23 11.05
N ASP A 398 -23.31 -18.00 10.66
CA ASP A 398 -24.53 -17.72 9.89
C ASP A 398 -24.28 -17.76 8.37
N GLN A 399 -23.02 -17.91 7.94
CA GLN A 399 -22.59 -17.88 6.54
C GLN A 399 -23.05 -16.59 5.83
N ASP A 400 -23.11 -15.47 6.56
CA ASP A 400 -23.55 -14.20 6.00
C ASP A 400 -22.48 -13.65 5.04
N PRO A 401 -22.78 -13.43 3.74
CA PRO A 401 -21.83 -12.89 2.78
C PRO A 401 -21.21 -11.54 3.16
N TYR A 402 -21.92 -10.76 3.98
CA TYR A 402 -21.44 -9.44 4.42
C TYR A 402 -20.53 -9.53 5.66
N GLY A 403 -20.45 -10.69 6.31
CA GLY A 403 -19.60 -10.93 7.46
C GLY A 403 -20.09 -10.32 8.76
N LEU A 404 -19.17 -10.21 9.74
CA LEU A 404 -19.45 -9.76 11.09
C LEU A 404 -18.79 -8.41 11.40
N SER A 405 -19.53 -7.51 12.05
CA SER A 405 -19.02 -6.25 12.57
C SER A 405 -18.50 -6.40 14.00
N PRO A 406 -17.37 -5.77 14.37
CA PRO A 406 -16.87 -5.78 15.74
C PRO A 406 -17.84 -5.12 16.74
N VAL A 407 -18.76 -4.28 16.26
CA VAL A 407 -19.76 -3.63 17.12
C VAL A 407 -20.71 -4.65 17.71
N GLU A 408 -20.95 -5.78 17.05
CA GLU A 408 -21.95 -6.75 17.47
C GLU A 408 -21.59 -7.46 18.77
N TRP A 409 -20.30 -7.74 18.97
CA TRP A 409 -19.80 -8.31 20.22
C TRP A 409 -19.37 -7.24 21.23
N LEU A 410 -18.99 -6.02 20.79
CA LEU A 410 -18.50 -4.97 21.68
C LEU A 410 -19.65 -4.17 22.31
N ALA A 411 -20.73 -3.95 21.56
CA ALA A 411 -21.85 -3.12 22.02
C ALA A 411 -22.53 -3.66 23.28
N PRO A 412 -22.79 -4.97 23.44
CA PRO A 412 -23.38 -5.50 24.67
C PRO A 412 -22.50 -5.26 25.92
N MET A 413 -21.17 -5.34 25.75
CA MET A 413 -20.23 -5.11 26.86
C MET A 413 -20.17 -3.63 27.24
N ASP A 414 -20.14 -2.74 26.25
CA ASP A 414 -20.15 -1.29 26.46
C ASP A 414 -21.48 -0.83 27.09
N GLU A 415 -22.59 -1.47 26.74
CA GLU A 415 -23.88 -1.25 27.39
C GLU A 415 -23.87 -1.67 28.86
N ALA A 416 -23.24 -2.80 29.20
CA ALA A 416 -23.07 -3.23 30.58
C ALA A 416 -22.22 -2.24 31.39
N VAL A 417 -21.10 -1.77 30.83
CA VAL A 417 -20.24 -0.74 31.45
C VAL A 417 -20.99 0.57 31.65
N ALA A 418 -21.75 1.01 30.64
CA ALA A 418 -22.55 2.22 30.72
C ALA A 418 -23.63 2.12 31.80
N THR A 419 -24.32 0.98 31.88
CA THR A 419 -25.34 0.72 32.90
C THR A 419 -24.77 0.81 34.32
N GLN A 420 -23.58 0.23 34.55
CA GLN A 420 -22.92 0.30 35.85
C GLN A 420 -22.41 1.71 36.19
N THR A 421 -21.93 2.45 35.18
CA THR A 421 -21.49 3.84 35.36
C THR A 421 -22.67 4.74 35.70
N ILE A 422 -23.83 4.55 35.05
CA ILE A 422 -25.06 5.26 35.39
C ILE A 422 -25.51 4.91 36.82
N ALA A 423 -25.47 3.64 37.21
CA ALA A 423 -25.79 3.21 38.58
C ALA A 423 -24.85 3.86 39.61
N TRP A 424 -23.57 4.01 39.27
CA TRP A 424 -22.61 4.70 40.13
C TRP A 424 -22.89 6.21 40.23
N LEU A 425 -23.21 6.87 39.11
CA LEU A 425 -23.61 8.28 39.12
C LEU A 425 -24.89 8.52 39.93
N GLU A 426 -25.87 7.63 39.81
CA GLU A 426 -27.10 7.70 40.59
C GLU A 426 -26.84 7.48 42.08
N TYR A 427 -25.96 6.53 42.43
CA TYR A 427 -25.50 6.34 43.79
C TYR A 427 -24.84 7.61 44.34
N LEU A 428 -23.92 8.23 43.59
CA LEU A 428 -23.29 9.48 44.01
C LEU A 428 -24.32 10.60 44.18
N TYR A 429 -25.26 10.75 43.25
CA TYR A 429 -26.30 11.77 43.34
C TYR A 429 -27.17 11.60 44.59
N ARG A 430 -27.56 10.36 44.91
CA ARG A 430 -28.43 10.06 46.05
C ARG A 430 -27.72 10.18 47.40
N PHE A 431 -26.46 9.77 47.49
CA PHE A 431 -25.76 9.61 48.78
C PHE A 431 -24.68 10.67 49.06
N ASN A 432 -24.35 11.56 48.12
CA ASN A 432 -23.36 12.64 48.35
C ASN A 432 -23.88 13.76 49.27
N HIS A 433 -25.15 13.69 49.68
CA HIS A 433 -25.77 14.58 50.66
C HIS A 433 -26.31 13.78 51.84
N PRO A 434 -25.44 13.26 52.73
CA PRO A 434 -25.89 12.48 53.88
C PRO A 434 -26.76 13.34 54.79
N ASN A 435 -27.89 12.78 55.22
CA ASN A 435 -28.73 13.47 56.19
C ASN A 435 -28.04 13.48 57.56
N THR A 436 -28.25 14.58 58.30
CA THR A 436 -27.75 14.69 59.67
C THR A 436 -28.88 14.36 60.64
N PHE A 437 -28.71 13.30 61.43
CA PHE A 437 -29.67 12.94 62.47
C PHE A 437 -29.42 13.76 63.74
N LEU A 438 -30.44 14.50 64.15
CA LEU A 438 -30.46 15.28 65.39
C LEU A 438 -31.28 14.53 66.44
N PRO A 439 -30.71 14.19 67.61
CA PRO A 439 -31.49 13.56 68.66
C PRO A 439 -32.57 14.52 69.19
N LEU A 440 -33.72 13.97 69.57
CA LEU A 440 -34.83 14.72 70.16
C LEU A 440 -34.35 15.37 71.47
N GLY A 441 -34.31 16.71 71.50
CA GLY A 441 -33.75 17.50 72.62
C GLY A 441 -32.39 18.16 72.37
N SER A 442 -31.85 18.09 71.14
CA SER A 442 -30.62 18.82 70.78
C SER A 442 -30.84 20.35 70.75
N VAL A 443 -29.83 21.11 71.19
CA VAL A 443 -29.79 22.58 71.19
C VAL A 443 -29.10 23.19 69.96
N ILE A 444 -28.74 22.36 68.98
CA ILE A 444 -27.99 22.78 67.79
C ILE A 444 -28.96 23.44 66.81
N GLN A 445 -28.65 24.68 66.40
CA GLN A 445 -29.45 25.39 65.40
C GLN A 445 -29.01 25.01 63.97
N PRO A 446 -29.92 25.00 62.97
CA PRO A 446 -29.59 24.63 61.58
C PRO A 446 -28.44 25.44 60.97
N GLY A 447 -28.32 26.73 61.31
CA GLY A 447 -27.23 27.59 60.83
C GLY A 447 -25.85 27.20 61.38
N GLN A 448 -25.79 26.57 62.56
CA GLN A 448 -24.54 26.12 63.18
C GLN A 448 -23.97 24.84 62.55
N LEU A 449 -24.81 24.03 61.89
CA LEU A 449 -24.39 22.83 61.17
C LEU A 449 -23.66 23.15 59.85
N ASN A 450 -23.89 24.33 59.28
CA ASN A 450 -23.28 24.78 58.02
C ASN A 450 -21.92 25.49 58.22
N ILE A 451 -21.50 25.74 59.47
CA ILE A 451 -20.26 26.44 59.78
C ILE A 451 -19.08 25.49 59.60
N ARG A 452 -18.25 25.73 58.57
CA ARG A 452 -16.99 24.99 58.31
C ARG A 452 -15.74 25.70 58.84
N ASP A 453 -15.91 26.79 59.59
CA ASP A 453 -14.82 27.67 60.10
C ASP A 453 -14.07 27.11 61.31
N GLY A 454 -14.16 25.81 61.60
CA GLY A 454 -13.47 25.19 62.74
C GLY A 454 -13.98 25.61 64.13
N THR A 455 -15.09 26.35 64.19
CA THR A 455 -15.74 26.72 65.46
C THR A 455 -16.38 25.46 66.08
N PRO A 456 -16.08 25.12 67.35
CA PRO A 456 -16.58 23.90 67.97
C PRO A 456 -18.10 23.97 68.20
N ILE A 457 -18.83 22.98 67.66
CA ILE A 457 -20.27 22.83 67.86
C ILE A 457 -20.51 22.19 69.23
N ARG A 458 -21.20 22.91 70.13
CA ARG A 458 -21.56 22.41 71.46
C ARG A 458 -22.85 21.62 71.36
N TYR A 459 -22.88 20.41 71.94
CA TYR A 459 -24.06 19.55 71.97
C TYR A 459 -24.40 19.13 73.41
N ASN A 460 -25.64 18.70 73.62
CA ASN A 460 -26.10 18.20 74.92
C ASN A 460 -25.75 16.71 75.04
N ALA A 461 -24.79 16.37 75.90
CA ALA A 461 -24.35 15.00 76.11
C ALA A 461 -25.45 14.06 76.65
N ALA A 462 -26.46 14.59 77.36
CA ALA A 462 -27.58 13.80 77.87
C ALA A 462 -28.63 13.45 76.79
N ALA A 463 -28.71 14.23 75.71
CA ALA A 463 -29.65 14.00 74.61
C ALA A 463 -29.06 13.08 73.52
N GLY A 464 -27.74 12.88 73.49
CA GLY A 464 -27.06 12.07 72.48
C GLY A 464 -26.20 12.89 71.53
N LYS A 465 -25.29 12.21 70.82
CA LYS A 465 -24.40 12.83 69.84
C LYS A 465 -25.14 13.03 68.51
N LEU A 466 -24.69 14.03 67.73
CA LEU A 466 -25.01 14.13 66.31
C LEU A 466 -24.48 12.90 65.57
N GLU A 467 -25.34 12.21 64.84
CA GLU A 467 -24.96 11.11 63.95
C GLU A 467 -25.27 11.50 62.51
N TYR A 468 -24.33 11.22 61.61
CA TYR A 468 -24.59 11.36 60.18
C TYR A 468 -25.14 10.04 59.66
N GLU A 469 -26.00 10.12 58.65
CA GLU A 469 -26.41 8.96 57.88
C GLU A 469 -25.18 8.22 57.38
N SER A 470 -25.08 6.93 57.73
CA SER A 470 -24.02 6.07 57.22
C SER A 470 -24.26 5.88 55.73
N ILE A 471 -23.42 6.51 54.90
CA ILE A 471 -23.46 6.31 53.46
C ILE A 471 -23.19 4.81 53.20
N PRO A 472 -24.17 4.08 52.63
CA PRO A 472 -23.95 2.66 52.33
C PRO A 472 -22.84 2.58 51.29
N THR A 473 -21.83 1.74 51.47
CA THR A 473 -20.75 1.63 50.47
C THR A 473 -21.28 1.07 49.15
N PHE A 474 -20.86 1.66 48.03
CA PHE A 474 -21.17 1.09 46.72
C PHE A 474 -20.59 -0.33 46.61
N PRO A 475 -21.32 -1.31 46.05
CA PRO A 475 -20.85 -2.68 45.93
C PRO A 475 -19.52 -2.76 45.16
N SER A 476 -18.48 -3.34 45.77
CA SER A 476 -17.16 -3.51 45.15
C SER A 476 -17.20 -4.45 43.93
N GLU A 477 -18.18 -5.33 43.87
CA GLU A 477 -18.41 -6.24 42.75
C GLU A 477 -18.76 -5.47 41.48
N SER A 478 -19.51 -4.37 41.59
CA SER A 478 -19.91 -3.54 40.44
C SER A 478 -18.71 -2.83 39.81
N THR A 479 -17.77 -2.34 40.62
CA THR A 479 -16.51 -1.75 40.11
C THR A 479 -15.60 -2.80 39.49
N ALA A 480 -15.47 -3.99 40.12
CA ALA A 480 -14.69 -5.08 39.57
C ALA A 480 -15.26 -5.61 38.24
N LEU A 481 -16.58 -5.55 38.07
CA LEU A 481 -17.27 -5.96 36.85
C LEU A 481 -17.05 -4.96 35.70
N ILE A 482 -16.92 -3.66 35.97
CA ILE A 482 -16.49 -2.67 34.95
C ILE A 482 -15.10 -3.03 34.42
N ASP A 483 -14.13 -3.24 35.30
CA ASP A 483 -12.75 -3.60 34.93
C ASP A 483 -12.71 -4.90 34.12
N LYS A 484 -13.55 -5.88 34.50
CA LYS A 484 -13.67 -7.16 33.80
C LYS A 484 -14.22 -6.99 32.39
N TYR A 485 -15.28 -6.21 32.20
CA TYR A 485 -15.83 -5.94 30.87
C TYR A 485 -14.85 -5.17 30.00
N GLU A 486 -14.15 -4.17 30.54
CA GLU A 486 -13.10 -3.47 29.78
C GLU A 486 -11.95 -4.40 29.38
N ALA A 487 -11.52 -5.30 30.27
CA ALA A 487 -10.51 -6.30 29.96
C ALA A 487 -10.97 -7.22 28.82
N TRP A 488 -12.19 -7.75 28.90
CA TRP A 488 -12.77 -8.57 27.83
C TRP A 488 -12.90 -7.82 26.50
N MET A 489 -13.31 -6.55 26.51
CA MET A 489 -13.36 -5.73 25.30
C MET A 489 -11.95 -5.55 24.68
N ARG A 490 -10.90 -5.39 25.50
CA ARG A 490 -9.52 -5.29 25.00
C ARG A 490 -9.03 -6.60 24.39
N THR A 491 -9.29 -7.73 25.04
CA THR A 491 -8.94 -9.06 24.52
C THR A 491 -9.67 -9.37 23.21
N LEU A 492 -10.99 -9.12 23.14
CA LEU A 492 -11.79 -9.38 21.93
C LEU A 492 -11.45 -8.45 20.76
N SER A 493 -11.05 -7.21 21.03
CA SER A 493 -10.62 -6.29 19.98
C SER A 493 -9.22 -6.59 19.42
N GLY A 494 -8.47 -7.52 20.03
CA GLY A 494 -7.08 -7.82 19.64
C GLY A 494 -6.09 -6.68 19.91
N LEU A 495 -6.53 -5.61 20.59
CA LEU A 495 -5.74 -4.40 20.88
C LEU A 495 -5.25 -4.41 22.33
N GLU A 496 -4.32 -5.32 22.64
CA GLU A 496 -3.56 -5.28 23.88
C GLU A 496 -2.56 -4.11 23.91
N ASN A 497 -2.01 -3.78 25.10
CA ASN A 497 -1.22 -2.57 25.36
C ASN A 497 -0.05 -2.35 24.37
N ALA A 498 0.57 -3.42 23.86
CA ALA A 498 1.68 -3.32 22.90
C ALA A 498 1.25 -2.81 21.51
N ALA A 499 0.04 -3.15 21.04
CA ALA A 499 -0.50 -2.65 19.78
C ALA A 499 -0.75 -1.12 19.79
N ARG A 500 -0.70 -0.49 20.98
CA ARG A 500 -0.84 0.96 21.17
C ARG A 500 0.49 1.72 21.07
N GLY A 501 1.61 1.03 20.83
CA GLY A 501 2.94 1.65 20.83
C GLY A 501 3.37 2.19 22.20
N VAL A 502 2.63 1.86 23.26
CA VAL A 502 3.00 2.17 24.64
C VAL A 502 3.81 0.98 25.13
N ALA A 503 5.10 1.19 25.40
CA ALA A 503 5.90 0.20 26.10
C ALA A 503 5.27 -0.02 27.48
N ASP A 504 4.64 -1.18 27.70
CA ASP A 504 4.09 -1.54 28.99
C ASP A 504 5.25 -1.57 30.02
N PRO A 505 5.14 -0.92 31.19
CA PRO A 505 6.21 -0.88 32.17
C PRO A 505 6.66 -2.28 32.65
N SER A 506 5.85 -3.32 32.39
CA SER A 506 6.19 -4.72 32.65
C SER A 506 7.08 -5.38 31.59
N VAL A 507 7.30 -4.76 30.43
CA VAL A 507 8.11 -5.31 29.33
C VAL A 507 9.59 -5.15 29.64
N LYS A 508 10.19 -6.23 30.15
CA LYS A 508 11.60 -6.27 30.57
C LYS A 508 12.59 -6.52 29.43
N SER A 509 12.12 -6.89 28.23
CA SER A 509 12.97 -7.15 27.05
C SER A 509 12.25 -6.88 25.73
N GLY A 510 13.01 -6.52 24.69
CA GLY A 510 12.49 -6.32 23.33
C GLY A 510 11.80 -7.57 22.76
N ILE A 511 12.31 -8.76 23.09
CA ILE A 511 11.72 -10.06 22.72
C ILE A 511 10.32 -10.25 23.31
N HIS A 512 10.07 -9.74 24.53
CA HIS A 512 8.74 -9.81 25.12
C HIS A 512 7.76 -8.85 24.43
N ALA A 513 8.22 -7.66 24.01
CA ALA A 513 7.42 -6.75 23.21
C ALA A 513 7.05 -7.38 21.85
N GLU A 514 8.02 -8.02 21.19
CA GLU A 514 7.82 -8.70 19.90
C GLU A 514 6.77 -9.80 20.00
N ARG A 515 6.81 -10.65 21.04
CA ARG A 515 5.79 -11.71 21.22
C ARG A 515 4.37 -11.18 21.42
N ILE A 516 4.19 -10.08 22.15
CA ILE A 516 2.87 -9.48 22.35
C ILE A 516 2.38 -8.84 21.03
N ILE A 517 3.28 -8.23 20.26
CA ILE A 517 2.97 -7.71 18.92
C ILE A 517 2.55 -8.88 18.01
N GLU A 518 3.29 -9.99 17.97
CA GLU A 518 2.94 -11.18 17.19
C GLU A 518 1.55 -11.71 17.54
N GLN A 519 1.22 -11.82 18.82
CA GLN A 519 -0.12 -12.26 19.27
C GLN A 519 -1.23 -11.30 18.83
N ALA A 520 -1.02 -10.00 18.92
CA ALA A 520 -1.98 -9.00 18.42
C ALA A 520 -2.14 -9.07 16.89
N LEU A 521 -1.07 -9.35 16.15
CA LEU A 521 -1.11 -9.53 14.70
C LEU A 521 -1.92 -10.77 14.31
N VAL A 522 -1.80 -11.87 15.07
CA VAL A 522 -2.62 -13.08 14.83
C VAL A 522 -4.11 -12.76 14.92
N ALA A 523 -4.53 -11.98 15.93
CA ALA A 523 -5.94 -11.61 16.09
C ALA A 523 -6.49 -10.75 14.93
N LEU A 524 -5.65 -9.90 14.35
CA LEU A 524 -6.03 -9.02 13.24
C LEU A 524 -5.77 -9.62 11.85
N THR A 525 -5.17 -10.82 11.76
CA THR A 525 -4.74 -11.43 10.50
C THR A 525 -5.91 -11.59 9.52
N GLN A 526 -7.09 -12.02 9.99
CA GLN A 526 -8.27 -12.14 9.12
C GLN A 526 -8.69 -10.79 8.52
N VAL A 527 -8.70 -9.73 9.33
CA VAL A 527 -9.07 -8.38 8.87
C VAL A 527 -8.06 -7.89 7.84
N VAL A 528 -6.77 -8.12 8.08
CA VAL A 528 -5.70 -7.76 7.13
C VAL A 528 -5.84 -8.52 5.82
N SER A 529 -6.11 -9.84 5.86
CA SER A 529 -6.36 -10.65 4.66
C SER A 529 -7.55 -10.10 3.85
N ASN A 530 -8.68 -9.84 4.51
CA ASN A 530 -9.87 -9.28 3.88
C ASN A 530 -9.62 -7.91 3.22
N VAL A 531 -8.77 -7.07 3.83
CA VAL A 531 -8.38 -5.78 3.26
C VAL A 531 -7.40 -5.97 2.09
N GLN A 532 -6.50 -6.94 2.15
CA GLN A 532 -5.62 -7.28 1.03
C GLN A 532 -6.44 -7.74 -0.17
N ASP A 533 -7.38 -8.67 0.01
CA ASP A 533 -8.25 -9.15 -1.07
C ASP A 533 -9.07 -8.01 -1.71
N PHE A 534 -9.60 -7.11 -0.87
CA PHE A 534 -10.25 -5.88 -1.32
C PHE A 534 -9.34 -5.02 -2.20
N LEU A 535 -8.09 -4.78 -1.78
CA LEU A 535 -7.13 -3.96 -2.52
C LEU A 535 -6.71 -4.60 -3.84
N LEU A 536 -6.45 -5.91 -3.85
CA LEU A 536 -6.04 -6.65 -5.04
C LEU A 536 -7.15 -6.62 -6.09
N ARG A 537 -8.39 -6.91 -5.67
CA ARG A 537 -9.56 -6.87 -6.57
C ARG A 537 -9.81 -5.45 -7.09
N ARG A 538 -9.72 -4.45 -6.22
CA ARG A 538 -9.83 -3.03 -6.59
C ARG A 538 -8.78 -2.64 -7.63
N GLY A 539 -7.51 -3.03 -7.43
CA GLY A 539 -6.42 -2.74 -8.36
C GLY A 539 -6.64 -3.39 -9.73
N ARG A 540 -7.10 -4.64 -9.76
CA ARG A 540 -7.44 -5.37 -11.00
C ARG A 540 -8.57 -4.68 -11.78
N ILE A 541 -9.69 -4.36 -11.12
CA ILE A 541 -10.83 -3.66 -11.76
C ILE A 541 -10.35 -2.33 -12.34
N ARG A 542 -9.54 -1.58 -11.59
CA ARG A 542 -9.01 -0.29 -12.05
C ARG A 542 -8.14 -0.45 -13.29
N LEU A 543 -7.19 -1.39 -13.30
CA LEU A 543 -6.34 -1.64 -14.48
C LEU A 543 -7.19 -2.00 -15.71
N GLN A 544 -8.22 -2.83 -15.55
CA GLN A 544 -9.14 -3.18 -16.64
C GLN A 544 -9.91 -1.95 -17.17
N LEU A 545 -10.42 -1.09 -16.28
CA LEU A 545 -11.12 0.14 -16.69
C LEU A 545 -10.17 1.15 -17.37
N ILE A 546 -8.90 1.23 -16.93
CA ILE A 546 -7.89 2.09 -17.55
C ILE A 546 -7.56 1.58 -18.95
N ALA A 547 -7.26 0.28 -19.08
CA ALA A 547 -6.88 -0.32 -20.37
C ALA A 547 -7.92 -0.09 -21.46
N THR A 548 -9.20 -0.01 -21.07
CA THR A 548 -10.35 -0.02 -21.98
C THR A 548 -10.87 1.37 -22.28
N HIS A 549 -10.93 2.26 -21.28
CA HIS A 549 -11.53 3.58 -21.44
C HIS A 549 -10.50 4.71 -21.60
N TYR A 550 -9.22 4.50 -21.30
CA TYR A 550 -8.19 5.54 -21.52
C TYR A 550 -7.65 5.48 -22.94
N THR A 551 -8.49 5.84 -23.91
CA THR A 551 -8.16 5.82 -25.34
C THR A 551 -7.27 6.99 -25.78
N ALA A 552 -7.34 8.14 -25.10
CA ALA A 552 -6.50 9.30 -25.41
C ALA A 552 -5.18 9.28 -24.62
N PRO A 553 -4.05 9.68 -25.25
CA PRO A 553 -2.75 9.74 -24.58
C PRO A 553 -2.75 10.76 -23.44
N ARG A 554 -2.13 10.40 -22.31
CA ARG A 554 -2.00 11.23 -21.11
C ARG A 554 -0.55 11.34 -20.67
N LEU A 555 -0.15 12.52 -20.21
CA LEU A 555 1.17 12.72 -19.65
C LEU A 555 1.19 12.27 -18.20
N LEU A 556 1.94 11.22 -17.92
CA LEU A 556 2.23 10.79 -16.56
C LEU A 556 3.56 11.42 -16.13
N ARG A 557 3.53 12.12 -14.99
CA ARG A 557 4.74 12.60 -14.32
C ARG A 557 5.29 11.43 -13.52
N ILE A 558 6.30 10.78 -14.08
CA ILE A 558 6.99 9.65 -13.48
C ILE A 558 8.22 10.19 -12.77
N ASN A 559 8.47 9.76 -11.53
CA ASN A 559 9.83 9.85 -11.00
C ASN A 559 10.67 8.84 -11.77
N GLY A 560 11.50 9.32 -12.70
CA GLY A 560 12.32 8.45 -13.51
C GLY A 560 13.24 7.62 -12.63
N ASP A 561 13.74 6.52 -13.18
CA ASP A 561 14.68 5.59 -12.54
C ASP A 561 15.94 6.25 -11.94
N GLY A 562 16.22 7.51 -12.26
CA GLY A 562 17.28 8.32 -11.68
C GLY A 562 16.79 9.59 -10.97
N GLY A 563 15.64 9.55 -10.30
CA GLY A 563 15.11 10.59 -9.40
C GLY A 563 14.67 11.90 -10.06
N LEU A 564 14.97 12.10 -11.34
CA LEU A 564 14.46 13.23 -12.11
C LEU A 564 13.02 12.94 -12.58
N PRO A 565 12.09 13.91 -12.46
CA PRO A 565 10.75 13.76 -13.00
C PRO A 565 10.85 13.64 -14.53
N GLN A 566 10.50 12.47 -15.06
CA GLN A 566 10.32 12.23 -16.47
C GLN A 566 8.83 12.32 -16.79
N VAL A 567 8.50 13.00 -17.88
CA VAL A 567 7.13 13.02 -18.40
C VAL A 567 7.05 11.98 -19.51
N ARG A 568 6.18 10.99 -19.35
CA ARG A 568 5.94 9.95 -20.35
C ARG A 568 4.47 9.98 -20.77
N ALA A 569 4.22 9.95 -22.07
CA ALA A 569 2.87 9.75 -22.58
C ALA A 569 2.45 8.28 -22.37
N PHE A 570 1.19 8.09 -22.00
CA PHE A 570 0.59 6.80 -21.72
C PHE A 570 -0.80 6.72 -22.35
N GLN A 571 -1.10 5.58 -22.97
CA GLN A 571 -2.44 5.23 -23.45
C GLN A 571 -2.84 3.86 -22.89
N GLY A 572 -4.15 3.62 -22.68
CA GLY A 572 -4.67 2.36 -22.14
C GLY A 572 -4.17 1.11 -22.87
N ALA A 573 -3.94 1.20 -24.19
CA ALA A 573 -3.36 0.14 -25.00
C ALA A 573 -1.95 -0.31 -24.55
N ASP A 574 -1.16 0.58 -23.93
CA ASP A 574 0.19 0.27 -23.44
C ASP A 574 0.17 -0.75 -22.29
N LEU A 575 -0.97 -0.96 -21.62
CA LEU A 575 -1.11 -1.93 -20.51
C LEU A 575 -1.18 -3.39 -20.97
N ARG A 576 -1.29 -3.65 -22.28
CA ARG A 576 -1.37 -5.00 -22.89
C ARG A 576 -2.28 -5.94 -22.07
N THR A 577 -1.81 -7.14 -21.75
CA THR A 577 -2.55 -8.20 -21.02
C THR A 577 -2.36 -8.17 -19.50
N ILE A 578 -1.92 -7.05 -18.92
CA ILE A 578 -1.62 -7.00 -17.48
C ILE A 578 -2.90 -6.90 -16.67
N ARG A 579 -3.19 -7.96 -15.92
CA ARG A 579 -4.36 -8.06 -15.04
C ARG A 579 -4.01 -8.40 -13.61
N ASP A 580 -2.87 -9.04 -13.40
CA ASP A 580 -2.50 -9.55 -12.11
C ASP A 580 -1.79 -8.49 -11.29
N VAL A 581 -2.18 -8.45 -10.04
CA VAL A 581 -1.82 -7.41 -9.10
C VAL A 581 -1.46 -8.11 -7.80
N ARG A 582 -0.42 -7.61 -7.14
CA ARG A 582 0.01 -8.05 -5.81
C ARG A 582 0.22 -6.85 -4.90
N LEU A 583 0.23 -7.11 -3.60
CA LEU A 583 0.67 -6.10 -2.64
C LEU A 583 2.21 -5.99 -2.70
N GLN A 584 2.73 -4.77 -2.66
CA GLN A 584 4.18 -4.56 -2.60
C GLN A 584 4.75 -5.13 -1.30
N ARG A 585 5.94 -5.73 -1.38
CA ARG A 585 6.67 -6.23 -0.20
C ARG A 585 6.91 -5.09 0.79
N ASN A 586 6.63 -5.33 2.07
CA ASN A 586 6.69 -4.38 3.20
C ASN A 586 5.55 -3.34 3.29
N SER A 587 4.49 -3.49 2.49
CA SER A 587 3.25 -2.76 2.67
C SER A 587 2.27 -3.52 3.59
N MET A 588 1.41 -2.79 4.32
CA MET A 588 0.39 -3.31 5.24
C MET A 588 0.94 -4.26 6.33
N THR A 589 2.20 -4.12 6.74
CA THR A 589 2.80 -5.05 7.72
C THR A 589 2.37 -4.77 9.16
N MET A 590 1.55 -3.74 9.41
CA MET A 590 1.08 -3.31 10.74
C MET A 590 2.20 -2.89 11.72
N LEU A 591 3.46 -2.97 11.30
CA LEU A 591 4.61 -2.60 12.10
C LEU A 591 4.76 -1.09 12.15
N THR A 592 5.14 -0.59 13.32
CA THR A 592 5.52 0.81 13.46
C THR A 592 6.71 1.12 12.55
N ARG A 593 6.84 2.37 12.10
CA ARG A 593 7.96 2.79 11.26
C ARG A 593 9.32 2.49 11.90
N SER A 594 9.42 2.62 13.23
CA SER A 594 10.65 2.30 13.97
C SER A 594 10.99 0.80 13.91
N ALA A 595 10.00 -0.08 14.06
CA ALA A 595 10.20 -1.53 13.97
C ALA A 595 10.61 -1.97 12.55
N LYS A 596 10.08 -1.32 11.51
CA LYS A 596 10.53 -1.58 10.12
C LYS A 596 12.00 -1.19 9.92
N VAL A 597 12.41 -0.02 10.45
CA VAL A 597 13.80 0.43 10.36
C VAL A 597 14.74 -0.50 11.14
N SER A 598 14.32 -1.05 12.29
CA SER A 598 15.15 -2.03 13.01
C SER A 598 15.30 -3.34 12.22
N MET A 599 14.21 -3.89 11.68
CA MET A 599 14.29 -5.11 10.84
C MET A 599 15.19 -4.91 9.61
N LEU A 600 15.13 -3.74 8.98
CA LEU A 600 16.01 -3.41 7.86
C LEU A 600 17.48 -3.30 8.30
N ARG A 601 17.76 -2.70 9.45
CA ARG A 601 19.13 -2.68 10.01
C ARG A 601 19.64 -4.08 10.33
N ASP A 602 18.78 -4.96 10.80
CA ASP A 602 19.13 -6.36 11.05
C ASP A 602 19.43 -7.10 9.73
N GLU A 603 18.63 -6.89 8.67
CA GLU A 603 18.93 -7.41 7.33
C GLU A 603 20.28 -6.88 6.80
N LEU A 604 20.56 -5.60 7.02
CA LEU A 604 21.84 -4.99 6.63
C LEU A 604 23.02 -5.60 7.40
N THR A 605 22.91 -5.76 8.71
CA THR A 605 24.00 -6.33 9.52
C THR A 605 24.25 -7.80 9.16
N LEU A 606 23.20 -8.59 8.93
CA LEU A 606 23.31 -9.96 8.41
C LEU A 606 23.94 -9.98 7.02
N GLY A 607 23.56 -9.05 6.14
CA GLY A 607 24.15 -8.88 4.81
C GLY A 607 25.63 -8.52 4.84
N MET A 608 26.03 -7.63 5.76
CA MET A 608 27.43 -7.29 6.00
C MET A 608 28.23 -8.48 6.53
N GLN A 609 27.64 -9.29 7.43
CA GLN A 609 28.26 -10.52 7.92
C GLN A 609 28.41 -11.58 6.81
N ALA A 610 27.47 -11.62 5.87
CA ALA A 610 27.49 -12.53 4.72
C ALA A 610 28.36 -12.03 3.55
N ASN A 611 28.98 -10.84 3.65
CA ASN A 611 29.72 -10.19 2.55
C ASN A 611 28.89 -10.09 1.26
N ASP A 612 27.57 -9.94 1.34
CA ASP A 612 26.69 -9.78 0.17
C ASP A 612 26.53 -8.29 -0.18
N PRO A 613 27.09 -7.79 -1.31
CA PRO A 613 26.90 -6.40 -1.74
C PRO A 613 25.43 -6.07 -2.07
N SER A 614 24.60 -7.10 -2.34
CA SER A 614 23.19 -6.94 -2.67
C SER A 614 22.34 -6.56 -1.45
N ALA A 615 22.78 -6.93 -0.24
CA ALA A 615 22.05 -6.63 0.99
C ALA A 615 21.99 -5.13 1.28
N TYR A 616 23.07 -4.39 1.01
CA TYR A 616 23.08 -2.94 1.10
C TYR A 616 22.09 -2.29 0.13
N LEU A 617 22.02 -2.80 -1.11
CA LEU A 617 21.08 -2.31 -2.11
C LEU A 617 19.62 -2.61 -1.73
N ARG A 618 19.34 -3.80 -1.17
CA ARG A 618 18.01 -4.17 -0.67
C ARG A 618 17.61 -3.32 0.53
N TYR A 619 18.51 -3.13 1.50
CA TYR A 619 18.31 -2.21 2.61
C TYR A 619 17.97 -0.82 2.11
N ARG A 620 18.74 -0.30 1.14
CA ARG A 620 18.56 1.05 0.62
C ARG A 620 17.26 1.21 -0.17
N THR A 621 16.91 0.28 -1.05
CA THR A 621 15.64 0.35 -1.81
C THR A 621 14.43 0.20 -0.89
N GLN A 622 14.50 -0.69 0.10
CA GLN A 622 13.41 -0.86 1.08
C GLN A 622 13.33 0.32 2.05
N ALA A 623 14.45 0.88 2.50
CA ALA A 623 14.49 2.08 3.32
C ALA A 623 13.94 3.29 2.55
N ALA A 624 14.35 3.49 1.30
CA ALA A 624 13.83 4.55 0.43
C ALA A 624 12.30 4.50 0.32
N SER A 625 11.73 3.30 0.13
CA SER A 625 10.27 3.10 0.10
C SER A 625 9.55 3.43 1.41
N LEU A 626 10.24 3.43 2.56
CA LEU A 626 9.67 3.77 3.87
C LEU A 626 9.81 5.24 4.24
N THR A 627 10.81 5.93 3.68
CA THR A 627 11.14 7.34 3.97
C THR A 627 10.75 8.30 2.85
N ASP A 628 9.76 7.96 2.02
CA ASP A 628 9.24 8.79 0.92
C ASP A 628 8.94 10.27 1.31
N ALA A 629 8.69 10.55 2.60
CA ALA A 629 8.43 11.91 3.11
C ALA A 629 9.66 12.69 3.64
N ILE A 630 10.82 12.04 3.83
CA ILE A 630 12.05 12.67 4.37
C ILE A 630 13.23 12.52 3.40
N ALA A 631 13.22 11.49 2.55
CA ALA A 631 14.34 11.12 1.68
C ALA A 631 14.12 11.47 0.19
N THR A 632 13.27 12.45 -0.11
CA THR A 632 13.03 12.88 -1.51
C THR A 632 14.19 13.67 -2.14
N GLN A 633 15.40 13.65 -1.55
CA GLN A 633 16.50 14.48 -2.04
C GLN A 633 17.92 13.91 -2.02
N ASP A 634 18.18 12.72 -1.46
CA ASP A 634 19.54 12.15 -1.43
C ASP A 634 19.60 10.73 -2.01
N ASP A 635 19.04 10.56 -3.22
CA ASP A 635 19.49 9.47 -4.07
C ASP A 635 20.92 9.79 -4.53
N ASP A 636 21.87 8.90 -4.21
CA ASP A 636 23.26 8.99 -4.65
C ASP A 636 23.34 9.31 -6.18
N PRO A 637 23.89 10.48 -6.56
CA PRO A 637 23.97 10.92 -7.95
C PRO A 637 24.62 9.88 -8.89
N HIS A 638 25.52 9.05 -8.38
CA HIS A 638 26.20 8.01 -9.14
C HIS A 638 25.23 6.91 -9.58
N MET A 639 24.33 6.49 -8.69
CA MET A 639 23.35 5.46 -8.98
C MET A 639 22.29 5.95 -9.95
N GLN A 640 21.83 7.19 -9.79
CA GLN A 640 20.91 7.80 -10.76
C GLN A 640 21.54 7.88 -12.15
N ARG A 641 22.83 8.21 -12.24
CA ARG A 641 23.55 8.24 -13.51
C ARG A 641 23.63 6.86 -14.15
N VAL A 642 24.08 5.84 -13.42
CA VAL A 642 24.14 4.46 -13.95
C VAL A 642 22.75 3.99 -14.38
N GLN A 643 21.71 4.32 -13.63
CA GLN A 643 20.34 3.95 -14.01
C GLN A 643 19.89 4.67 -15.29
N ARG A 644 20.22 5.96 -15.47
CA ARG A 644 19.99 6.67 -16.75
C ARG A 644 20.72 6.02 -17.91
N GLN A 645 21.99 5.64 -17.75
CA GLN A 645 22.78 4.94 -18.78
C GLN A 645 22.12 3.61 -19.17
N VAL A 646 21.66 2.83 -18.18
CA VAL A 646 20.92 1.59 -18.42
C VAL A 646 19.57 1.85 -19.11
N THR A 647 18.81 2.88 -18.71
CA THR A 647 17.56 3.25 -19.36
C THR A 647 17.77 3.69 -20.81
N GLU A 648 18.83 4.47 -21.08
CA GLU A 648 19.19 4.90 -22.44
C GLU A 648 19.60 3.71 -23.31
N TRP A 649 20.40 2.79 -22.77
CA TRP A 649 20.75 1.54 -23.47
C TRP A 649 19.51 0.67 -23.74
N ARG A 650 18.58 0.57 -22.78
CA ARG A 650 17.32 -0.19 -22.91
C ARG A 650 16.39 0.33 -24.01
N ARG A 651 16.47 1.63 -24.37
CA ARG A 651 15.70 2.21 -25.49
C ARG A 651 16.16 1.69 -26.86
N GLY A 652 17.32 1.03 -26.92
CA GLY A 652 17.84 0.43 -28.13
C GLY A 652 18.61 1.41 -29.03
N PRO A 653 19.20 0.90 -30.12
CA PRO A 653 20.00 1.69 -31.05
C PRO A 653 19.17 2.74 -31.78
N LYS A 654 19.55 4.01 -31.65
CA LYS A 654 19.02 5.11 -32.47
C LYS A 654 19.87 5.26 -33.73
N GLU A 655 19.26 5.60 -34.87
CA GLU A 655 20.02 5.88 -36.10
C GLU A 655 21.07 6.97 -35.85
N GLY A 656 22.35 6.65 -36.04
CA GLY A 656 23.48 7.57 -35.88
C GLY A 656 23.98 7.80 -34.45
N ALA A 657 23.45 7.11 -33.43
CA ALA A 657 23.94 7.24 -32.05
C ALA A 657 25.13 6.29 -31.78
N ASP A 658 26.25 6.84 -31.29
CA ASP A 658 27.40 6.04 -30.87
C ASP A 658 27.16 5.44 -29.46
N PRO A 659 27.04 4.09 -29.31
CA PRO A 659 26.79 3.45 -28.04
C PRO A 659 27.88 3.69 -26.98
N ASN A 660 29.10 4.09 -27.38
CA ASN A 660 30.15 4.44 -26.43
C ASN A 660 29.84 5.70 -25.63
N THR A 661 29.01 6.61 -26.17
CA THR A 661 28.65 7.86 -25.47
C THR A 661 27.76 7.62 -24.25
N ILE A 662 26.98 6.54 -24.25
CA ILE A 662 26.10 6.16 -23.13
C ILE A 662 26.94 5.77 -21.91
N TRP A 663 28.07 5.09 -22.11
CA TRP A 663 28.84 4.46 -21.03
C TRP A 663 30.09 5.24 -20.59
N ALA A 664 30.12 6.56 -20.80
CA ALA A 664 31.23 7.41 -20.40
C ALA A 664 31.68 7.14 -18.94
N VAL A 665 32.97 6.87 -18.76
CA VAL A 665 33.61 6.57 -17.47
C VAL A 665 34.00 7.89 -16.79
N LEU A 666 33.65 8.04 -15.52
CA LEU A 666 34.05 9.16 -14.69
C LEU A 666 35.09 8.70 -13.65
N PRO A 667 36.02 9.58 -13.21
CA PRO A 667 37.06 9.21 -12.24
C PRO A 667 36.53 8.67 -10.90
N VAL A 668 35.32 9.07 -10.51
CA VAL A 668 34.64 8.60 -9.29
C VAL A 668 34.17 7.15 -9.41
N ASP A 669 34.16 6.58 -10.61
CA ASP A 669 33.70 5.22 -10.85
C ASP A 669 34.73 4.17 -10.42
N ASP A 670 35.98 4.60 -10.20
CA ASP A 670 37.08 3.78 -9.70
C ASP A 670 37.13 3.76 -8.16
N ASP A 671 36.22 4.48 -7.48
CA ASP A 671 36.15 4.49 -6.02
C ASP A 671 35.72 3.09 -5.50
N PRO A 672 36.44 2.50 -4.53
CA PRO A 672 36.14 1.18 -3.98
C PRO A 672 34.74 1.06 -3.36
N THR A 673 34.09 2.17 -3.02
CA THR A 673 32.70 2.17 -2.52
C THR A 673 31.66 2.18 -3.65
N VAL A 674 31.97 2.78 -4.81
CA VAL A 674 31.04 2.98 -5.93
C VAL A 674 31.17 1.87 -6.99
N ALA A 675 32.39 1.41 -7.25
CA ALA A 675 32.67 0.40 -8.26
C ALA A 675 31.87 -0.92 -8.06
N PRO A 676 31.71 -1.47 -6.83
CA PRO A 676 30.90 -2.67 -6.62
C PRO A 676 29.42 -2.47 -6.96
N MET A 677 28.86 -1.30 -6.64
CA MET A 677 27.46 -0.97 -6.92
C MET A 677 27.21 -0.85 -8.43
N ARG A 678 28.14 -0.20 -9.15
CA ARG A 678 28.09 -0.09 -10.61
C ARG A 678 28.16 -1.46 -11.29
N ALA A 679 29.12 -2.29 -10.89
CA ALA A 679 29.27 -3.64 -11.44
C ALA A 679 28.00 -4.48 -11.25
N TYR A 680 27.38 -4.44 -10.07
CA TYR A 680 26.13 -5.15 -9.81
C TYR A 680 24.99 -4.71 -10.74
N ARG A 681 24.79 -3.39 -10.92
CA ARG A 681 23.72 -2.85 -11.78
C ARG A 681 23.92 -3.17 -13.25
N LEU A 682 25.15 -3.03 -13.76
CA LEU A 682 25.48 -3.38 -15.14
C LEU A 682 25.34 -4.89 -15.36
N GLY A 683 25.73 -5.72 -14.39
CA GLY A 683 25.54 -7.16 -14.43
C GLY A 683 24.06 -7.56 -14.57
N ARG A 684 23.15 -6.85 -13.90
CA ARG A 684 21.70 -7.06 -14.07
C ARG A 684 21.21 -6.70 -15.48
N ALA A 685 21.79 -5.68 -16.12
CA ALA A 685 21.47 -5.34 -17.50
C ALA A 685 21.99 -6.38 -18.49
N ILE A 686 23.19 -6.92 -18.27
CA ILE A 686 23.76 -8.02 -19.09
C ILE A 686 22.96 -9.31 -18.95
N ALA A 687 22.41 -9.58 -17.76
CA ALA A 687 21.56 -10.74 -17.51
C ALA A 687 20.13 -10.63 -18.08
N SER A 688 19.78 -9.54 -18.77
CA SER A 688 18.45 -9.34 -19.37
C SER A 688 18.34 -9.96 -20.76
N ASP A 689 17.12 -10.33 -21.17
CA ASP A 689 16.86 -10.90 -22.50
C ASP A 689 17.18 -9.89 -23.61
N ARG A 690 17.01 -8.59 -23.37
CA ARG A 690 17.43 -7.52 -24.29
C ARG A 690 18.89 -7.59 -24.69
N PHE A 691 19.77 -8.00 -23.78
CA PHE A 691 21.18 -8.18 -24.11
C PHE A 691 21.35 -9.21 -25.23
N THR A 692 20.57 -10.28 -25.24
CA THR A 692 20.61 -11.28 -26.32
C THR A 692 19.95 -10.82 -27.61
N LYS A 693 18.95 -9.93 -27.53
CA LYS A 693 18.17 -9.44 -28.67
C LYS A 693 18.86 -8.29 -29.41
N PHE A 694 19.68 -7.49 -28.73
CA PHE A 694 20.39 -6.37 -29.35
C PHE A 694 21.62 -6.81 -30.14
N PRO A 695 22.00 -6.06 -31.20
CA PRO A 695 23.20 -6.35 -31.99
C PRO A 695 24.46 -6.38 -31.11
N PRO A 696 25.45 -7.25 -31.42
CA PRO A 696 26.69 -7.35 -30.66
C PRO A 696 27.40 -6.00 -30.49
N ASP A 697 27.39 -5.17 -31.53
CA ASP A 697 28.04 -3.85 -31.55
C ASP A 697 27.39 -2.85 -30.57
N TRP A 698 26.08 -3.00 -30.30
CA TRP A 698 25.37 -2.20 -29.30
C TRP A 698 25.68 -2.65 -27.86
N ASN A 699 26.01 -3.93 -27.69
CA ASN A 699 26.25 -4.57 -26.40
C ASN A 699 27.72 -4.49 -25.95
N GLN A 700 28.68 -4.43 -26.88
CA GLN A 700 30.10 -4.37 -26.54
C GLN A 700 30.46 -3.25 -25.56
N PRO A 701 29.94 -2.02 -25.71
CA PRO A 701 30.26 -0.94 -24.77
C PRO A 701 29.73 -1.19 -23.34
N LEU A 702 28.57 -1.85 -23.20
CA LEU A 702 28.04 -2.27 -21.90
C LEU A 702 28.92 -3.33 -21.24
N VAL A 703 29.40 -4.32 -21.99
CA VAL A 703 30.30 -5.37 -21.49
C VAL A 703 31.63 -4.76 -21.05
N ALA A 704 32.19 -3.84 -21.84
CA ALA A 704 33.42 -3.13 -21.49
C ALA A 704 33.26 -2.31 -20.20
N ALA A 705 32.14 -1.59 -20.04
CA ALA A 705 31.84 -0.85 -18.82
C ALA A 705 31.67 -1.76 -17.58
N TYR A 706 31.06 -2.94 -17.75
CA TYR A 706 30.94 -3.93 -16.69
C TYR A 706 32.30 -4.52 -16.27
N GLN A 707 33.16 -4.85 -17.23
CA GLN A 707 34.51 -5.35 -16.95
C GLN A 707 35.38 -4.31 -16.23
N ALA A 708 35.33 -3.04 -16.67
CA ALA A 708 36.02 -1.94 -16.00
C ALA A 708 35.54 -1.77 -14.55
N ALA A 709 34.22 -1.79 -14.32
CA ALA A 709 33.65 -1.68 -12.97
C ALA A 709 34.04 -2.88 -12.07
N ARG A 710 34.17 -4.09 -12.62
CA ARG A 710 34.64 -5.27 -11.86
C ARG A 710 36.10 -5.16 -11.47
N GLN A 711 36.95 -4.68 -12.37
CA GLN A 711 38.38 -4.48 -12.10
C GLN A 711 38.58 -3.42 -11.02
N ALA A 712 37.87 -2.29 -11.11
CA ALA A 712 37.88 -1.25 -10.08
C ALA A 712 37.35 -1.74 -8.72
N ALA A 713 36.35 -2.63 -8.72
CA ALA A 713 35.80 -3.22 -7.51
C ALA A 713 36.65 -4.36 -6.90
N GLY A 714 37.75 -4.76 -7.55
CA GLY A 714 38.57 -5.90 -7.11
C GLY A 714 37.86 -7.26 -7.18
N MET A 715 36.77 -7.38 -7.95
CA MET A 715 35.98 -8.62 -8.10
C MET A 715 36.63 -9.58 -9.11
N MET A 716 37.67 -10.28 -8.68
CA MET A 716 38.38 -11.28 -9.49
C MET A 716 37.48 -12.45 -9.90
N ASN A 717 37.65 -12.92 -11.14
CA ASN A 717 36.96 -14.11 -11.67
C ASN A 717 37.58 -15.39 -11.06
N ALA A 718 36.85 -16.51 -11.02
CA ALA A 718 37.44 -17.80 -10.60
C ALA A 718 38.69 -18.19 -11.42
N ALA A 719 38.73 -17.82 -12.71
CA ALA A 719 39.89 -18.01 -13.58
C ALA A 719 41.07 -17.07 -13.23
N GLU A 720 40.79 -15.84 -12.82
CA GLU A 720 41.81 -14.87 -12.40
C GLU A 720 42.33 -15.18 -10.99
N GLN A 721 41.47 -15.71 -10.10
CA GLN A 721 41.88 -16.30 -8.82
C GLN A 721 42.77 -17.52 -9.02
N ALA A 722 42.45 -18.39 -9.98
CA ALA A 722 43.30 -19.53 -10.32
C ALA A 722 44.66 -19.09 -10.89
N GLN A 723 44.69 -18.06 -11.74
CA GLN A 723 45.94 -17.49 -12.27
C GLN A 723 46.76 -16.77 -11.21
N SER A 724 46.13 -16.03 -10.29
CA SER A 724 46.84 -15.36 -9.19
C SER A 724 47.36 -16.38 -8.16
N GLN A 725 46.62 -17.47 -7.90
CA GLN A 725 47.15 -18.59 -7.13
C GLN A 725 48.31 -19.29 -7.84
N GLN A 726 48.24 -19.49 -9.16
CA GLN A 726 49.35 -20.06 -9.92
C GLN A 726 50.58 -19.16 -9.94
N GLN A 727 50.41 -17.84 -10.09
CA GLN A 727 51.51 -16.88 -9.98
C GLN A 727 52.07 -16.79 -8.57
N ALA A 728 51.24 -16.81 -7.52
CA ALA A 728 51.70 -16.84 -6.14
C ALA A 728 52.48 -18.13 -5.83
N THR A 729 52.02 -19.27 -6.36
CA THR A 729 52.71 -20.56 -6.22
C THR A 729 54.03 -20.56 -6.99
N GLN A 730 54.09 -19.97 -8.19
CA GLN A 730 55.35 -19.81 -8.94
C GLN A 730 56.31 -18.83 -8.27
N ALA A 731 55.82 -17.74 -7.69
CA ALA A 731 56.63 -16.77 -6.97
C ALA A 731 57.20 -17.35 -5.67
N GLN A 732 56.41 -18.13 -4.91
CA GLN A 732 56.91 -18.88 -3.75
C GLN A 732 57.94 -19.93 -4.15
N ALA A 733 57.72 -20.67 -5.24
CA ALA A 733 58.70 -21.64 -5.74
C ALA A 733 60.01 -20.97 -6.19
N GLN A 734 59.95 -19.77 -6.80
CA GLN A 734 61.15 -19.01 -7.16
C GLN A 734 61.87 -18.43 -5.93
N ALA A 735 61.12 -17.97 -4.92
CA ALA A 735 61.70 -17.47 -3.67
C ALA A 735 62.39 -18.60 -2.87
N GLU A 736 61.80 -19.80 -2.81
CA GLU A 736 62.42 -20.98 -2.20
C GLU A 736 63.66 -21.45 -2.99
N ALA A 737 63.65 -21.38 -4.32
CA ALA A 737 64.83 -21.70 -5.12
C ALA A 737 65.99 -20.71 -4.89
N GLN A 738 65.68 -19.42 -4.71
CA GLN A 738 66.69 -18.39 -4.43
C GLN A 738 67.26 -18.47 -3.01
N SER A 739 66.42 -18.76 -2.00
CA SER A 739 66.91 -18.94 -0.62
C SER A 739 67.78 -20.20 -0.50
N THR A 740 67.41 -21.29 -1.18
CA THR A 740 68.21 -22.53 -1.20
C THR A 740 69.57 -22.30 -1.90
N GLY A 741 69.60 -21.51 -2.98
CA GLY A 741 70.84 -21.15 -3.67
C GLY A 741 71.79 -20.27 -2.82
N GLN A 742 71.25 -19.31 -2.06
CA GLN A 742 72.06 -18.49 -1.15
C GLN A 742 72.56 -19.30 0.05
N GLN A 743 71.75 -20.23 0.58
CA GLN A 743 72.18 -21.10 1.68
C GLN A 743 73.34 -22.00 1.26
N GLN A 744 73.28 -22.59 0.05
CA GLN A 744 74.38 -23.41 -0.48
C GLN A 744 75.66 -22.60 -0.74
N GLN A 745 75.56 -21.33 -1.17
CA GLN A 745 76.74 -20.47 -1.30
C GLN A 745 77.35 -20.09 0.06
N MET A 746 76.51 -19.83 1.07
CA MET A 746 76.97 -19.56 2.44
C MET A 746 77.66 -20.77 3.06
N ASP A 747 77.12 -21.98 2.85
CA ASP A 747 77.73 -23.22 3.33
C ASP A 747 79.06 -23.51 2.62
N ALA A 748 79.14 -23.28 1.30
CA ALA A 748 80.39 -23.42 0.55
C ALA A 748 81.46 -22.40 0.99
N GLN A 749 81.08 -21.15 1.28
CA GLN A 749 82.01 -20.15 1.82
C GLN A 749 82.49 -20.51 3.24
N ASN A 750 81.61 -21.03 4.09
CA ASN A 750 81.99 -21.49 5.42
C ASN A 750 82.94 -22.70 5.39
N GLU A 751 82.75 -23.63 4.45
CA GLU A 751 83.70 -24.73 4.26
C GLU A 751 85.06 -24.24 3.75
N GLN A 752 85.10 -23.28 2.81
CA GLN A 752 86.35 -22.67 2.37
C GLN A 752 87.06 -21.92 3.50
N ALA A 753 86.33 -21.20 4.35
CA ALA A 753 86.90 -20.52 5.52
C ALA A 753 87.51 -21.52 6.53
N LYS A 754 86.84 -22.65 6.78
CA LYS A 754 87.40 -23.72 7.63
C LYS A 754 88.67 -24.33 7.03
N GLN A 755 88.72 -24.54 5.72
CA GLN A 755 89.92 -25.03 5.05
C GLN A 755 91.08 -24.02 5.11
N GLN A 756 90.80 -22.72 5.00
CA GLN A 756 91.81 -21.66 5.16
C GLN A 756 92.34 -21.57 6.59
N GLN A 757 91.48 -21.70 7.62
CA GLN A 757 91.93 -21.75 9.01
C GLN A 757 92.79 -22.98 9.30
N ALA A 758 92.43 -24.15 8.75
CA ALA A 758 93.25 -25.35 8.87
C ALA A 758 94.62 -25.21 8.20
N HIS A 759 94.69 -24.47 7.08
CA HIS A 759 95.96 -24.15 6.41
C HIS A 759 96.79 -23.11 7.19
N ALA A 760 96.15 -22.11 7.78
CA ALA A 760 96.82 -21.10 8.61
C ALA A 760 97.47 -21.73 9.85
N ASN A 761 96.77 -22.63 10.54
CA ASN A 761 97.32 -23.32 11.71
C ASN A 761 98.52 -24.20 11.34
N LYS A 762 98.51 -24.83 10.15
CA LYS A 762 99.68 -25.59 9.65
C LYS A 762 100.86 -24.69 9.31
N LEU A 763 100.62 -23.47 8.83
CA LEU A 763 101.68 -22.50 8.57
C LEU A 763 102.29 -21.97 9.87
N GLU A 764 101.48 -21.73 10.91
CA GLU A 764 102.00 -21.32 12.22
C GLU A 764 102.92 -22.37 12.84
N GLU A 765 102.61 -23.66 12.69
CA GLU A 765 103.48 -24.75 13.14
C GLU A 765 104.82 -24.80 12.37
N ILE A 766 104.81 -24.44 11.09
CA ILE A 766 106.03 -24.30 10.27
C ILE A 766 106.83 -23.04 10.66
N VAL A 767 106.17 -21.92 10.96
CA VAL A 767 106.85 -20.67 11.37
C VAL A 767 107.52 -20.83 12.74
N VAL A 768 106.89 -21.52 13.69
CA VAL A 768 107.50 -21.78 15.01
C VAL A 768 108.74 -22.66 14.86
N THR A 769 108.74 -23.62 13.92
CA THR A 769 109.92 -24.46 13.67
C THR A 769 111.02 -23.75 12.88
N GLU A 770 110.71 -22.74 12.06
CA GLU A 770 111.72 -21.85 11.47
C GLU A 770 112.28 -20.83 12.46
N GLN A 771 111.51 -20.38 13.44
CA GLN A 771 111.97 -19.49 14.52
C GLN A 771 112.99 -20.17 15.46
N VAL A 772 112.93 -21.49 15.59
CA VAL A 772 114.01 -22.28 16.23
C VAL A 772 115.33 -22.17 15.47
N LYS A 773 115.32 -21.93 14.14
CA LYS A 773 116.54 -21.87 13.32
C LYS A 773 117.16 -20.47 13.22
N THR A 774 116.37 -19.40 13.26
CA THR A 774 116.88 -18.01 13.18
C THR A 774 117.46 -17.49 14.50
N ALA A 775 116.94 -17.91 15.65
CA ALA A 775 117.51 -17.55 16.95
C ALA A 775 118.93 -18.11 17.15
N ALA A 776 119.21 -19.32 16.64
CA ALA A 776 120.56 -19.90 16.63
C ALA A 776 121.52 -19.21 15.64
N GLN A 777 120.98 -18.53 14.61
CA GLN A 777 121.78 -17.81 13.60
C GLN A 777 122.14 -16.37 14.05
N MET A 778 121.28 -15.71 14.84
CA MET A 778 121.52 -14.34 15.35
C MET A 778 122.61 -14.24 16.43
N GLU A 779 122.89 -15.32 17.17
CA GLU A 779 123.99 -15.35 18.15
C GLU A 779 125.37 -15.41 17.47
N VAL A 780 125.43 -15.91 16.23
CA VAL A 780 126.64 -15.96 15.40
C VAL A 780 126.92 -14.61 14.71
N ASP A 781 125.88 -13.81 14.40
CA ASP A 781 126.04 -12.47 13.79
C ASP A 781 126.33 -11.34 14.81
N ALA A 782 126.02 -11.55 16.09
CA ALA A 782 126.42 -10.63 17.18
C ALA A 782 127.95 -10.60 17.39
N GLN A 783 128.69 -11.58 16.88
CA GLN A 783 130.16 -11.56 16.81
C GLN A 783 130.72 -10.63 15.71
N ARG A 784 129.89 -9.89 14.95
CA ARG A 784 130.37 -9.08 13.81
C ARG A 784 130.08 -7.57 13.84
N ALA A 785 129.30 -7.05 14.79
CA ALA A 785 128.79 -5.66 14.72
C ALA A 785 129.27 -4.67 15.82
N ALA A 786 130.07 -5.07 16.80
CA ALA A 786 130.57 -4.17 17.87
C ALA A 786 131.91 -3.47 17.52
N VAL A 787 132.07 -3.01 16.27
CA VAL A 787 133.29 -2.29 15.79
C VAL A 787 133.01 -0.87 15.25
N HIS A 788 131.78 -0.32 15.18
CA HIS A 788 131.62 1.06 14.69
C HIS A 788 130.46 1.91 15.28
N ALA A 789 130.83 2.73 16.28
CA ALA A 789 130.51 4.16 16.53
C ALA A 789 129.06 4.72 16.60
N MET A 790 128.65 5.14 17.83
CA MET A 790 128.37 6.53 18.32
C MET A 790 127.73 7.61 17.40
N PRO A 791 127.19 8.76 17.92
CA PRO A 791 126.46 9.05 19.17
C PRO A 791 125.31 10.12 19.04
N VAL A 792 124.51 10.31 20.12
CA VAL A 792 124.03 11.60 20.75
C VAL A 792 123.12 12.56 19.93
N ALA A 793 122.13 13.31 20.43
CA ALA A 793 121.64 13.78 21.75
C ALA A 793 120.10 13.95 21.64
N GLY A 794 119.26 13.98 22.68
CA GLY A 794 119.24 14.75 23.95
C GLY A 794 117.78 15.29 24.07
N MET A 795 117.21 15.82 25.15
CA MET A 795 117.54 16.13 26.55
C MET A 795 116.26 16.79 27.12
N GLY A 796 116.01 16.75 28.44
CA GLY A 796 115.05 17.60 29.18
C GLY A 796 113.80 16.86 29.68
N GLU A 797 113.77 16.41 30.95
CA GLU A 797 113.26 17.11 32.17
C GLU A 797 111.72 17.05 32.27
N ASP A 798 111.01 16.77 33.36
CA ASP A 798 111.24 16.38 34.77
C ASP A 798 109.87 15.83 35.27
N TYR A 799 109.79 14.81 36.12
CA TYR A 799 110.18 14.74 37.53
C TYR A 799 110.73 13.37 37.94
#